data_AF-A0A7Y3BHP6-F1
#
_entry.id   AF-A0A7Y3BHP6-F1
#
_cell.length_a   1.000
_cell.length_b   1.000
_cell.length_c   1.000
_cell.angle_alpha   90.00
_cell.angle_beta   90.00
_cell.angle_gamma   90.00
#
_symmetry.space_group_name_H-M   'P 1'
#
loop_
_entity.id
_entity.type
_entity.pdbx_description
1 polymer ?
#
loop_
_entity_poly.entity_id
_entity_poly.type
_entity_poly.pdbx_seq_one_letter_code
_entity_poly.pdbx_strand_id
1 'polypeptide(L)'
;MKYKFLFSLSLLITFATSIFSQNVFFIKYNDTVPKEEIELKVAQDQFIPSGIQFQVNAELESVNYLAKGIAKNDERLGRIVKLTFKDDVDESAIIRLQNLDPAIEYIQKATTYKSDFAPNDSLISEQWALEKVKAFDAWDKTQGADTVLLGFIDTGIDYDHPDLKNKIWQNPGETGNGKESNGIDDDNNGFIDDYRGWDFTDRVGFPFDTSGGDYLDWDNDPKDEQGHGTFISGIAGAQTNNLTGIAGAAPNIQLVNLRAFDPAGYGEEDDVAAAILYAVQMNVKVINMSFGDNAFSLVLKDVIQFAYSKNVVLIGSSGNSGSPDPHYPSGYSEVICVGNSTIDDFVASNSNYGSTLDLVAPGTQVLTTARKNNYSTINGTSASTPHVAATAALILSLQNFTNEEVKQILKSTTDDIGEPGWDIKSGAGRLNMFKAVTVVAPSVIKFNHPRQDFATLDDTLIINATVLSGLFSNFNLVYGTGLNPDDWTPLIENGLNQFSNENIYELNLAALPDTVYCLRLVVQLTNGRTLEERVNFFINRTPPIADLISVGPAFYGDKTTVLAAMVTDEPSITRMYYRKIGETDFNFVTLDGFTTNNQFVKYLHYGFIPKQLVDQNSAYEVYFEAENLVGLKTIDDNGGQYYSFITNYDAEYAAETMLSYSLPPGSLFEDPVNITSNDFNEIYLRELTNARVSSLYRMSNNSFEFVDTLSDRIVRDFGDFNNNGLKDLLTFFVRDGFIYEQQNQNSSSFTQKYSDESGTFWPVMAEDIDGDNITEVVVVSSDTSATIWEANNDLTLSNPENLYNYTPSTFGFNILDSPQGVVADIDDDGTNEIWFVDVDGDIFSHDILGPNNFNQELYFQLHSLDHLHSLMQVIITEMGKRNLQSFFVR
;
A
#
# COMPACT_ATOMS: atom_id res chain seq x y z
N MET A 1 -75.65 -20.58 -2.97
CA MET A 1 -74.57 -20.99 -3.89
C MET A 1 -73.25 -20.68 -3.16
N LYS A 2 -72.46 -21.63 -2.62
CA LYS A 2 -71.54 -22.60 -3.28
C LYS A 2 -70.44 -21.83 -4.07
N TYR A 3 -69.11 -21.85 -3.82
CA TYR A 3 -68.10 -22.66 -3.08
C TYR A 3 -66.88 -21.73 -2.72
N LYS A 4 -66.14 -21.80 -1.59
CA LYS A 4 -65.01 -22.71 -1.18
C LYS A 4 -63.82 -22.67 -2.17
N PHE A 5 -62.52 -22.53 -1.85
CA PHE A 5 -61.65 -22.96 -0.72
C PHE A 5 -60.21 -22.38 -0.84
N LEU A 6 -59.45 -22.30 0.29
CA LEU A 6 -57.97 -22.29 0.52
C LEU A 6 -57.56 -21.19 1.54
N PHE A 7 -57.55 -21.43 2.86
CA PHE A 7 -56.58 -22.14 3.73
C PHE A 7 -55.14 -21.58 3.72
N SER A 8 -54.92 -20.64 4.65
CA SER A 8 -53.75 -20.39 5.51
C SER A 8 -52.37 -20.99 5.16
N LEU A 9 -51.36 -20.11 5.04
CA LEU A 9 -49.99 -20.40 5.52
C LEU A 9 -49.26 -19.09 5.88
N SER A 10 -49.50 -18.59 7.09
CA SER A 10 -48.62 -17.65 7.77
C SER A 10 -47.46 -18.45 8.38
N LEU A 11 -46.34 -18.53 7.65
CA LEU A 11 -45.11 -19.15 8.14
C LEU A 11 -44.27 -18.07 8.83
N LEU A 12 -44.49 -17.93 10.13
CA LEU A 12 -43.54 -17.33 11.05
C LEU A 12 -42.30 -18.23 11.06
N ILE A 13 -41.24 -17.87 10.33
CA ILE A 13 -39.91 -18.47 10.52
C ILE A 13 -39.28 -17.70 11.68
N THR A 14 -39.71 -18.03 12.89
CA THR A 14 -38.81 -17.94 14.04
C THR A 14 -37.72 -18.97 13.79
N PHE A 15 -36.50 -18.51 13.50
CA PHE A 15 -35.30 -19.31 13.69
C PHE A 15 -35.22 -19.64 15.18
N ALA A 16 -35.92 -20.70 15.58
CA ALA A 16 -35.59 -21.41 16.79
C ALA A 16 -34.18 -21.94 16.56
N THR A 17 -33.22 -21.46 17.34
CA THR A 17 -32.04 -22.23 17.66
C THR A 17 -32.55 -23.57 18.17
N SER A 18 -32.63 -24.56 17.29
CA SER A 18 -32.82 -25.95 17.69
C SER A 18 -31.57 -26.30 18.48
N ILE A 19 -31.67 -26.18 19.81
CA ILE A 19 -30.84 -26.94 20.73
C ILE A 19 -31.14 -28.39 20.34
N PHE A 20 -30.30 -28.98 19.49
CA PHE A 20 -30.39 -30.42 19.27
C PHE A 20 -30.11 -31.06 20.63
N SER A 21 -31.14 -31.66 21.22
CA SER A 21 -31.02 -32.55 22.37
C SER A 21 -29.96 -33.60 22.05
N GLN A 22 -28.84 -33.59 22.77
CA GLN A 22 -27.73 -34.52 22.53
C GLN A 22 -27.80 -35.67 23.53
N ASN A 23 -28.31 -36.81 23.07
CA ASN A 23 -28.65 -37.95 23.92
C ASN A 23 -27.53 -39.01 23.99
N VAL A 24 -26.29 -38.64 23.66
CA VAL A 24 -25.19 -39.59 23.44
C VAL A 24 -23.97 -39.23 24.29
N PHE A 25 -23.42 -40.22 24.98
CA PHE A 25 -22.22 -40.09 25.82
C PHE A 25 -21.24 -41.23 25.52
N PHE A 26 -19.96 -41.01 25.77
CA PHE A 26 -18.91 -42.01 25.72
C PHE A 26 -18.34 -42.23 27.12
N ILE A 27 -18.16 -43.49 27.50
CA ILE A 27 -17.45 -43.89 28.72
C ILE A 27 -16.23 -44.69 28.32
N LYS A 28 -15.05 -44.29 28.80
CA LYS A 28 -13.85 -45.12 28.69
C LYS A 28 -13.52 -45.73 30.05
N TYR A 29 -13.40 -47.05 30.09
CA TYR A 29 -12.93 -47.77 31.25
C TYR A 29 -11.40 -47.86 31.25
N ASN A 30 -10.78 -47.78 32.44
CA ASN A 30 -9.33 -47.89 32.58
C ASN A 30 -8.84 -49.33 32.34
N ASP A 31 -7.52 -49.54 32.40
CA ASP A 31 -6.85 -50.82 32.17
C ASP A 31 -7.13 -51.87 33.26
N THR A 32 -7.58 -51.44 34.45
CA THR A 32 -7.88 -52.34 35.58
C THR A 32 -9.18 -53.14 35.41
N VAL A 33 -10.07 -52.72 34.50
CA VAL A 33 -11.33 -53.42 34.21
C VAL A 33 -11.10 -54.54 33.19
N PRO A 34 -11.39 -55.81 33.49
CA PRO A 34 -11.30 -56.88 32.50
C PRO A 34 -12.24 -56.61 31.31
N LYS A 35 -11.79 -56.90 30.08
CA LYS A 35 -12.60 -56.67 28.87
C LYS A 35 -13.90 -57.48 28.89
N GLU A 36 -13.90 -58.65 29.51
CA GLU A 36 -15.07 -59.49 29.72
C GLU A 36 -16.16 -58.78 30.55
N GLU A 37 -15.78 -57.92 31.49
CA GLU A 37 -16.72 -57.14 32.28
C GLU A 37 -17.38 -56.02 31.43
N ILE A 38 -16.60 -55.39 30.54
CA ILE A 38 -17.11 -54.42 29.58
C ILE A 38 -18.03 -55.12 28.56
N GLU A 39 -17.71 -56.34 28.14
CA GLU A 39 -18.56 -57.15 27.26
C GLU A 39 -19.90 -57.48 27.90
N LEU A 40 -19.91 -57.82 29.19
CA LEU A 40 -21.15 -58.05 29.94
C LEU A 40 -21.98 -56.78 30.05
N LYS A 41 -21.36 -55.64 30.36
CA LYS A 41 -22.02 -54.32 30.41
C LYS A 41 -22.68 -53.96 29.08
N VAL A 42 -21.99 -54.15 27.97
CA VAL A 42 -22.54 -53.94 26.62
C VAL A 42 -23.66 -54.94 26.30
N ALA A 43 -23.46 -56.24 26.59
CA ALA A 43 -24.45 -57.27 26.27
C ALA A 43 -25.75 -57.17 27.08
N GLN A 44 -25.71 -56.50 28.23
CA GLN A 44 -26.85 -56.31 29.12
C GLN A 44 -27.46 -54.90 29.05
N ASP A 45 -26.93 -54.02 28.18
CA ASP A 45 -27.26 -52.59 28.14
C ASP A 45 -27.16 -51.92 29.54
N GLN A 46 -26.08 -52.24 30.26
CA GLN A 46 -25.81 -51.69 31.60
C GLN A 46 -24.49 -50.91 31.62
N PHE A 47 -24.54 -49.71 32.18
CA PHE A 47 -23.35 -48.88 32.39
C PHE A 47 -23.11 -48.55 33.87
N ILE A 48 -24.13 -48.73 34.72
CA ILE A 48 -24.05 -48.49 36.16
C ILE A 48 -23.50 -49.75 36.84
N PRO A 49 -22.39 -49.67 37.60
CA PRO A 49 -21.86 -50.81 38.35
C PRO A 49 -22.82 -51.31 39.43
N SER A 50 -22.80 -52.64 39.65
CA SER A 50 -23.53 -53.29 40.74
C SER A 50 -23.09 -52.74 42.10
N GLY A 51 -24.03 -52.21 42.88
CA GLY A 51 -23.78 -51.67 44.22
C GLY A 51 -23.71 -50.13 44.31
N ILE A 52 -23.73 -49.43 43.17
CA ILE A 52 -23.84 -47.97 43.14
C ILE A 52 -25.30 -47.57 43.02
N GLN A 53 -25.82 -46.80 43.98
CA GLN A 53 -27.13 -46.15 43.85
C GLN A 53 -26.98 -44.91 42.97
N PHE A 54 -27.20 -45.08 41.67
CA PHE A 54 -27.19 -44.01 40.69
C PHE A 54 -28.42 -44.09 39.81
N GLN A 55 -29.10 -42.97 39.60
CA GLN A 55 -30.28 -42.87 38.75
C GLN A 55 -30.10 -41.72 37.76
N VAL A 56 -30.44 -41.99 36.51
CA VAL A 56 -30.52 -41.01 35.44
C VAL A 56 -31.99 -40.84 35.10
N ASN A 57 -32.48 -39.60 35.07
CA ASN A 57 -33.86 -39.29 34.69
C ASN A 57 -34.01 -39.28 33.15
N ALA A 58 -33.56 -40.34 32.48
CA ALA A 58 -33.71 -40.54 31.04
C ALA A 58 -33.66 -42.04 30.71
N GLU A 59 -34.43 -42.48 29.72
CA GLU A 59 -34.45 -43.88 29.30
C GLU A 59 -33.21 -44.19 28.45
N LEU A 60 -32.41 -45.17 28.90
CA LEU A 60 -31.27 -45.67 28.12
C LEU A 60 -31.78 -46.46 26.92
N GLU A 61 -31.33 -46.09 25.72
CA GLU A 61 -31.66 -46.78 24.48
C GLU A 61 -30.68 -47.93 24.21
N SER A 62 -29.38 -47.69 24.38
CA SER A 62 -28.36 -48.74 24.18
C SER A 62 -26.99 -48.40 24.79
N VAL A 63 -26.21 -49.46 25.07
CA VAL A 63 -24.78 -49.42 25.34
C VAL A 63 -24.06 -50.20 24.25
N ASN A 64 -23.23 -49.52 23.46
CA ASN A 64 -22.51 -50.14 22.35
C ASN A 64 -21.01 -49.90 22.45
N TYR A 65 -20.18 -50.78 21.90
CA TYR A 65 -18.78 -50.42 21.68
C TYR A 65 -18.67 -49.25 20.71
N LEU A 66 -17.83 -48.25 21.03
CA LEU A 66 -17.44 -47.23 20.06
C LEU A 66 -16.63 -47.88 18.94
N ALA A 67 -15.62 -48.66 19.31
CA ALA A 67 -14.75 -49.35 18.38
C ALA A 67 -15.43 -50.61 17.80
N LYS A 68 -15.34 -50.78 16.47
CA LYS A 68 -15.91 -51.91 15.74
C LYS A 68 -14.82 -52.68 14.99
N GLY A 69 -15.09 -53.95 14.66
CA GLY A 69 -14.17 -54.79 13.88
C GLY A 69 -12.81 -54.96 14.58
N ILE A 70 -11.71 -54.80 13.84
CA ILE A 70 -10.35 -54.97 14.36
C ILE A 70 -10.02 -54.02 15.53
N ALA A 71 -10.60 -52.82 15.54
CA ALA A 71 -10.39 -51.82 16.59
C ALA A 71 -11.11 -52.17 17.89
N LYS A 72 -12.12 -53.06 17.87
CA LYS A 72 -12.78 -53.53 19.10
C LYS A 72 -11.82 -54.34 19.98
N ASN A 73 -10.91 -55.08 19.37
CA ASN A 73 -9.97 -55.93 20.11
C ASN A 73 -8.74 -55.15 20.61
N ASP A 74 -8.56 -53.90 20.19
CA ASP A 74 -7.48 -53.02 20.66
C ASP A 74 -7.60 -52.76 22.17
N GLU A 75 -6.46 -52.65 22.87
CA GLU A 75 -6.43 -52.46 24.32
C GLU A 75 -6.92 -51.08 24.77
N ARG A 76 -6.80 -50.05 23.94
CA ARG A 76 -7.25 -48.70 24.27
C ARG A 76 -8.66 -48.43 23.75
N LEU A 77 -8.92 -48.76 22.49
CA LEU A 77 -10.19 -48.43 21.82
C LEU A 77 -11.31 -49.41 22.20
N GLY A 78 -10.97 -50.67 22.51
CA GLY A 78 -11.92 -51.68 22.96
C GLY A 78 -12.54 -51.43 24.34
N ARG A 79 -12.09 -50.41 25.07
CA ARG A 79 -12.59 -50.03 26.40
C ARG A 79 -13.55 -48.85 26.38
N ILE A 80 -13.85 -48.32 25.19
CA ILE A 80 -14.74 -47.17 25.01
C ILE A 80 -16.13 -47.67 24.62
N VAL A 81 -17.13 -47.34 25.43
CA VAL A 81 -18.55 -47.62 25.16
C VAL A 81 -19.30 -46.32 24.87
N LYS A 82 -20.21 -46.37 23.92
CA LYS A 82 -21.17 -45.35 23.54
C LYS A 82 -22.51 -45.64 24.21
N LEU A 83 -22.96 -44.74 25.07
CA LEU A 83 -24.30 -44.69 25.62
C LEU A 83 -25.19 -43.85 24.71
N THR A 84 -26.38 -44.36 24.40
CA THR A 84 -27.42 -43.61 23.69
C THR A 84 -28.68 -43.64 24.54
N PHE A 85 -29.30 -42.49 24.77
CA PHE A 85 -30.55 -42.33 25.50
C PHE A 85 -31.68 -41.90 24.55
N LYS A 86 -32.92 -42.24 24.89
CA LYS A 86 -34.09 -41.86 24.08
C LYS A 86 -34.45 -40.39 24.23
N ASP A 87 -34.19 -39.82 25.41
CA ASP A 87 -34.52 -38.45 25.78
C ASP A 87 -33.25 -37.67 26.14
N ASP A 88 -33.39 -36.35 26.31
CA ASP A 88 -32.32 -35.48 26.79
C ASP A 88 -31.86 -35.90 28.19
N VAL A 89 -30.56 -35.77 28.45
CA VAL A 89 -29.97 -36.20 29.72
C VAL A 89 -29.22 -35.04 30.36
N ASP A 90 -29.48 -34.80 31.65
CA ASP A 90 -28.67 -33.90 32.45
C ASP A 90 -27.22 -34.42 32.49
N GLU A 91 -26.37 -33.71 31.75
CA GLU A 91 -24.94 -33.99 31.62
C GLU A 91 -24.24 -34.06 32.97
N SER A 92 -24.64 -33.21 33.92
CA SER A 92 -24.06 -33.19 35.26
C SER A 92 -24.39 -34.46 36.05
N ALA A 93 -25.50 -35.14 35.74
CA ALA A 93 -25.82 -36.43 36.33
C ALA A 93 -24.87 -37.50 35.81
N ILE A 94 -24.69 -37.61 34.48
CA ILE A 94 -23.85 -38.65 33.87
C ILE A 94 -22.38 -38.47 34.22
N ILE A 95 -21.84 -37.25 34.20
CA ILE A 95 -20.43 -37.00 34.54
C ILE A 95 -20.13 -37.36 36.00
N ARG A 96 -21.09 -37.25 36.93
CA ARG A 96 -20.90 -37.68 38.34
C ARG A 96 -20.56 -39.16 38.48
N LEU A 97 -20.90 -40.03 37.51
CA LEU A 97 -20.49 -41.44 37.54
C LEU A 97 -18.97 -41.60 37.58
N GLN A 98 -18.22 -40.71 36.93
CA GLN A 98 -16.75 -40.77 36.95
C GLN A 98 -16.19 -40.61 38.37
N ASN A 99 -16.88 -39.86 39.24
CA ASN A 99 -16.48 -39.70 40.64
C ASN A 99 -16.95 -40.85 41.55
N LEU A 100 -17.95 -41.62 41.11
CA LEU A 100 -18.55 -42.73 41.87
C LEU A 100 -17.93 -44.08 41.50
N ASP A 101 -17.42 -44.22 40.28
CA ASP A 101 -16.80 -45.43 39.77
C ASP A 101 -15.33 -45.17 39.37
N PRO A 102 -14.35 -45.58 40.20
CA PRO A 102 -12.92 -45.40 39.89
C PRO A 102 -12.46 -46.23 38.69
N ALA A 103 -13.30 -47.13 38.18
CA ALA A 103 -13.06 -47.91 36.96
C ALA A 103 -13.17 -47.07 35.68
N ILE A 104 -13.82 -45.90 35.74
CA ILE A 104 -14.03 -45.00 34.60
C ILE A 104 -12.86 -44.02 34.48
N GLU A 105 -12.16 -44.07 33.35
CA GLU A 105 -11.08 -43.14 33.01
C GLU A 105 -11.64 -41.76 32.64
N TYR A 106 -12.64 -41.72 31.75
CA TYR A 106 -13.36 -40.50 31.40
C TYR A 106 -14.79 -40.77 30.93
N ILE A 107 -15.61 -39.73 31.05
CA ILE A 107 -16.92 -39.61 30.42
C ILE A 107 -16.91 -38.39 29.52
N GLN A 108 -17.36 -38.54 28.28
CA GLN A 108 -17.41 -37.45 27.30
C GLN A 108 -18.77 -37.39 26.62
N LYS A 109 -19.39 -36.22 26.56
CA LYS A 109 -20.61 -36.00 25.77
C LYS A 109 -20.27 -35.94 24.28
N ALA A 110 -21.08 -36.57 23.42
CA ALA A 110 -20.88 -36.52 21.98
C ALA A 110 -21.30 -35.15 21.43
N THR A 111 -20.36 -34.43 20.82
CA THR A 111 -20.61 -33.14 20.18
C THR A 111 -20.90 -33.30 18.69
N THR A 112 -21.70 -32.40 18.14
CA THR A 112 -21.90 -32.26 16.68
C THR A 112 -20.81 -31.35 16.12
N TYR A 113 -20.07 -31.82 15.12
CA TYR A 113 -19.24 -30.94 14.29
C TYR A 113 -20.11 -30.34 13.19
N LYS A 114 -19.99 -29.03 12.96
CA LYS A 114 -20.48 -28.39 11.73
C LYS A 114 -19.38 -28.56 10.68
N SER A 115 -19.74 -28.81 9.43
CA SER A 115 -18.77 -28.65 8.34
C SER A 115 -18.44 -27.16 8.25
N ASP A 116 -17.16 -26.82 8.25
CA ASP A 116 -16.71 -25.45 8.03
C ASP A 116 -17.34 -24.95 6.72
N PHE A 117 -17.82 -23.71 6.71
CA PHE A 117 -18.35 -23.10 5.50
C PHE A 117 -17.21 -22.93 4.49
N ALA A 118 -17.26 -23.69 3.40
CA ALA A 118 -16.34 -23.59 2.28
C ALA A 118 -17.12 -23.05 1.07
N PRO A 119 -16.76 -21.87 0.53
CA PRO A 119 -17.37 -21.36 -0.69
C PRO A 119 -17.18 -22.31 -1.88
N ASN A 120 -18.08 -22.22 -2.86
CA ASN A 120 -18.04 -23.04 -4.07
C ASN A 120 -17.33 -22.36 -5.27
N ASP A 121 -16.73 -21.19 -5.04
CA ASP A 121 -16.08 -20.36 -6.06
C ASP A 121 -14.82 -21.04 -6.62
N SER A 122 -14.58 -20.92 -7.93
CA SER A 122 -13.63 -21.78 -8.64
C SER A 122 -12.16 -21.59 -8.26
N LEU A 123 -11.79 -20.42 -7.75
CA LEU A 123 -10.42 -20.04 -7.38
C LEU A 123 -10.25 -19.90 -5.85
N ILE A 124 -11.21 -20.34 -5.05
CA ILE A 124 -11.17 -20.17 -3.58
C ILE A 124 -9.92 -20.80 -2.95
N SER A 125 -9.41 -21.90 -3.51
CA SER A 125 -8.20 -22.58 -3.03
C SER A 125 -6.91 -21.78 -3.22
N GLU A 126 -6.94 -20.74 -4.06
CA GLU A 126 -5.80 -19.86 -4.33
C GLU A 126 -5.84 -18.60 -3.42
N GLN A 127 -6.94 -18.35 -2.71
CA GLN A 127 -7.11 -17.20 -1.82
C GLN A 127 -6.58 -17.44 -0.40
N TRP A 128 -5.26 -17.63 -0.27
CA TRP A 128 -4.59 -17.84 1.02
C TRP A 128 -4.92 -16.78 2.08
N ALA A 129 -5.13 -15.53 1.63
CA ALA A 129 -5.39 -14.39 2.51
C ALA A 129 -6.63 -14.60 3.38
N LEU A 130 -7.72 -15.16 2.82
CA LEU A 130 -8.97 -15.44 3.53
C LEU A 130 -8.78 -16.45 4.66
N GLU A 131 -8.00 -17.50 4.41
CA GLU A 131 -7.65 -18.47 5.46
C GLU A 131 -6.81 -17.81 6.56
N LYS A 132 -5.88 -16.93 6.16
CA LYS A 132 -4.93 -16.33 7.08
C LYS A 132 -5.56 -15.32 8.03
N VAL A 133 -6.54 -14.55 7.55
CA VAL A 133 -7.33 -13.64 8.39
C VAL A 133 -8.51 -14.33 9.10
N LYS A 134 -8.65 -15.65 8.97
CA LYS A 134 -9.75 -16.43 9.58
C LYS A 134 -11.14 -16.00 9.07
N ALA A 135 -11.25 -15.68 7.78
CA ALA A 135 -12.51 -15.28 7.17
C ALA A 135 -13.57 -16.39 7.22
N PHE A 136 -13.19 -17.64 6.91
CA PHE A 136 -14.12 -18.78 6.94
C PHE A 136 -14.75 -18.99 8.33
N ASP A 137 -13.94 -18.88 9.40
CA ASP A 137 -14.42 -18.95 10.78
C ASP A 137 -15.33 -17.76 11.12
N ALA A 138 -15.01 -16.56 10.62
CA ALA A 138 -15.82 -15.36 10.80
C ALA A 138 -17.20 -15.50 10.13
N TRP A 139 -17.27 -16.14 8.98
CA TRP A 139 -18.51 -16.37 8.23
C TRP A 139 -19.49 -17.30 8.93
N ASP A 140 -19.01 -18.14 9.86
CA ASP A 140 -19.89 -18.89 10.76
C ASP A 140 -20.61 -18.01 11.80
N LYS A 141 -20.15 -16.77 12.01
CA LYS A 141 -20.80 -15.75 12.86
C LYS A 141 -21.64 -14.79 12.04
N THR A 142 -21.08 -14.22 10.99
CA THR A 142 -21.77 -13.33 10.07
C THR A 142 -21.07 -13.32 8.72
N GLN A 143 -21.87 -13.24 7.66
CA GLN A 143 -21.40 -13.03 6.30
C GLN A 143 -21.59 -11.58 5.85
N GLY A 144 -22.04 -10.70 6.75
CA GLY A 144 -22.41 -9.32 6.45
C GLY A 144 -23.91 -9.15 6.23
N ALA A 145 -24.31 -7.92 5.94
CA ALA A 145 -25.67 -7.55 5.58
C ALA A 145 -25.63 -6.52 4.45
N ASP A 146 -26.59 -6.60 3.53
CA ASP A 146 -26.72 -5.70 2.37
C ASP A 146 -27.07 -4.26 2.78
N THR A 147 -27.57 -4.07 4.01
CA THR A 147 -27.80 -2.76 4.62
C THR A 147 -26.52 -2.05 5.07
N VAL A 148 -25.37 -2.75 5.12
CA VAL A 148 -24.07 -2.15 5.45
C VAL A 148 -23.35 -1.85 4.14
N LEU A 149 -23.42 -0.59 3.73
CA LEU A 149 -22.79 -0.09 2.52
C LEU A 149 -21.29 0.16 2.76
N LEU A 150 -20.46 -0.36 1.87
CA LEU A 150 -19.00 -0.15 1.83
C LEU A 150 -18.66 0.65 0.56
N GLY A 151 -18.19 1.89 0.74
CA GLY A 151 -17.76 2.75 -0.36
C GLY A 151 -16.31 2.54 -0.74
N PHE A 152 -16.01 2.54 -2.04
CA PHE A 152 -14.66 2.51 -2.59
C PHE A 152 -14.39 3.82 -3.30
N ILE A 153 -13.45 4.61 -2.76
CA ILE A 153 -12.93 5.79 -3.43
C ILE A 153 -11.64 5.37 -4.14
N ASP A 154 -11.72 5.21 -5.46
CA ASP A 154 -10.66 4.60 -6.28
C ASP A 154 -10.83 4.96 -7.78
N THR A 155 -10.23 4.21 -8.71
CA THR A 155 -10.35 4.37 -10.18
C THR A 155 -11.70 3.96 -10.76
N GLY A 156 -12.68 3.65 -9.92
CA GLY A 156 -13.97 3.07 -10.30
C GLY A 156 -14.00 1.55 -10.20
N ILE A 157 -15.15 0.94 -10.52
CA ILE A 157 -15.34 -0.51 -10.51
C ILE A 157 -15.83 -0.97 -11.89
N ASP A 158 -15.26 -2.07 -12.41
CA ASP A 158 -15.84 -2.80 -13.55
C ASP A 158 -17.13 -3.48 -13.09
N TYR A 159 -18.20 -2.69 -12.99
CA TYR A 159 -19.52 -3.12 -12.54
C TYR A 159 -20.18 -4.15 -13.47
N ASP A 160 -19.60 -4.42 -14.66
CA ASP A 160 -20.04 -5.48 -15.58
C ASP A 160 -19.41 -6.84 -15.25
N HIS A 161 -18.36 -6.86 -14.41
CA HIS A 161 -17.63 -8.07 -14.04
C HIS A 161 -18.59 -9.11 -13.41
N PRO A 162 -18.59 -10.38 -13.85
CA PRO A 162 -19.57 -11.39 -13.41
C PRO A 162 -19.56 -11.62 -11.90
N ASP A 163 -18.42 -11.40 -11.26
CA ASP A 163 -18.19 -11.58 -9.83
C ASP A 163 -18.47 -10.31 -8.99
N LEU A 164 -18.77 -9.17 -9.62
CA LEU A 164 -19.02 -7.89 -8.94
C LEU A 164 -20.38 -7.27 -9.27
N LYS A 165 -20.95 -7.51 -10.45
CA LYS A 165 -22.17 -6.85 -10.92
C LYS A 165 -23.38 -6.94 -9.98
N ASN A 166 -23.49 -8.03 -9.20
CA ASN A 166 -24.59 -8.24 -8.26
C ASN A 166 -24.29 -7.69 -6.84
N LYS A 167 -23.12 -7.06 -6.70
CA LYS A 167 -22.58 -6.51 -5.44
C LYS A 167 -22.59 -4.99 -5.46
N ILE A 168 -22.77 -4.37 -6.62
CA ILE A 168 -22.88 -2.92 -6.78
C ILE A 168 -24.21 -2.47 -6.19
N TRP A 169 -24.12 -1.56 -5.23
CA TRP A 169 -25.27 -0.91 -4.64
C TRP A 169 -26.03 -0.11 -5.69
N GLN A 170 -27.35 -0.19 -5.63
CA GLN A 170 -28.24 0.56 -6.50
C GLN A 170 -28.94 1.66 -5.68
N ASN A 171 -28.81 2.93 -6.08
CA ASN A 171 -29.46 4.03 -5.39
C ASN A 171 -30.99 3.87 -5.47
N PRO A 172 -31.70 3.63 -4.36
CA PRO A 172 -33.16 3.47 -4.38
C PRO A 172 -33.91 4.74 -4.82
N GLY A 173 -33.27 5.91 -4.72
CA GLY A 173 -33.76 7.19 -5.22
C GLY A 173 -33.88 7.24 -6.75
N GLU A 174 -32.86 6.67 -7.41
CA GLU A 174 -32.65 6.67 -8.86
C GLU A 174 -32.97 5.32 -9.53
N THR A 175 -33.43 4.33 -8.79
CA THR A 175 -33.70 2.99 -9.35
C THR A 175 -35.19 2.73 -9.56
N GLY A 176 -35.52 2.31 -10.78
CA GLY A 176 -36.82 1.79 -11.18
C GLY A 176 -37.68 2.81 -11.93
N ASN A 177 -38.51 2.31 -12.86
CA ASN A 177 -39.36 3.12 -13.76
C ASN A 177 -38.59 4.02 -14.74
N GLY A 178 -37.33 3.69 -15.06
CA GLY A 178 -36.51 4.46 -16.01
C GLY A 178 -35.80 5.65 -15.39
N LYS A 179 -35.80 5.76 -14.05
CA LYS A 179 -35.10 6.83 -13.33
C LYS A 179 -33.60 6.80 -13.54
N GLU A 180 -33.05 5.60 -13.62
CA GLU A 180 -31.64 5.28 -13.90
C GLU A 180 -31.03 5.90 -15.18
N SER A 181 -31.82 6.62 -16.01
CA SER A 181 -31.34 7.23 -17.26
C SER A 181 -32.25 8.37 -17.77
N ASN A 182 -33.05 9.00 -16.91
CA ASN A 182 -34.00 10.02 -17.34
C ASN A 182 -33.41 11.45 -17.41
N GLY A 183 -32.17 11.64 -16.96
CA GLY A 183 -31.48 12.92 -16.89
C GLY A 183 -32.02 13.85 -15.81
N ILE A 184 -32.56 13.31 -14.73
CA ILE A 184 -33.19 14.05 -13.62
C ILE A 184 -32.64 13.47 -12.32
N ASP A 185 -32.13 14.35 -11.46
CA ASP A 185 -31.89 14.06 -10.04
C ASP A 185 -33.25 13.85 -9.33
N ASP A 186 -33.70 12.59 -9.24
CA ASP A 186 -35.01 12.15 -8.78
C ASP A 186 -35.12 12.14 -7.25
N ASP A 187 -34.01 11.97 -6.53
CA ASP A 187 -33.94 12.01 -5.08
C ASP A 187 -33.48 13.38 -4.52
N ASN A 188 -33.12 14.31 -5.41
CA ASN A 188 -32.67 15.68 -5.13
C ASN A 188 -31.42 15.68 -4.24
N ASN A 189 -30.48 14.77 -4.51
CA ASN A 189 -29.21 14.63 -3.81
C ASN A 189 -28.08 15.49 -4.40
N GLY A 190 -28.31 16.10 -5.58
CA GLY A 190 -27.34 16.94 -6.30
C GLY A 190 -26.64 16.23 -7.48
N PHE A 191 -26.91 14.95 -7.70
CA PHE A 191 -26.24 14.08 -8.68
C PHE A 191 -27.29 13.46 -9.61
N ILE A 192 -27.14 13.66 -10.91
CA ILE A 192 -28.14 13.27 -11.90
C ILE A 192 -27.98 11.79 -12.26
N ASP A 193 -29.01 10.97 -12.02
CA ASP A 193 -29.05 9.55 -12.38
C ASP A 193 -27.91 8.73 -11.73
N ASP A 194 -27.54 9.01 -10.47
CA ASP A 194 -26.47 8.32 -9.69
C ASP A 194 -26.84 6.90 -9.22
N TYR A 195 -27.50 6.12 -10.09
CA TYR A 195 -28.13 4.86 -9.73
C TYR A 195 -27.16 3.75 -9.29
N ARG A 196 -25.85 3.90 -9.54
CA ARG A 196 -24.81 2.87 -9.28
C ARG A 196 -23.54 3.44 -8.66
N GLY A 197 -23.65 4.60 -8.02
CA GLY A 197 -22.51 5.42 -7.60
C GLY A 197 -22.25 6.58 -8.57
N TRP A 198 -21.09 7.22 -8.43
CA TRP A 198 -20.80 8.49 -9.10
C TRP A 198 -19.33 8.62 -9.49
N ASP A 199 -19.08 9.29 -10.62
CA ASP A 199 -17.75 9.70 -11.10
C ASP A 199 -17.50 11.16 -10.75
N PHE A 200 -16.50 11.38 -9.90
CA PHE A 200 -16.07 12.69 -9.44
C PHE A 200 -14.84 13.19 -10.19
N THR A 201 -14.44 12.62 -11.32
CA THR A 201 -13.21 13.06 -12.00
C THR A 201 -13.47 14.25 -12.94
N ASP A 202 -12.86 15.41 -12.68
CA ASP A 202 -12.90 16.60 -13.56
C ASP A 202 -11.55 17.30 -13.72
N ARG A 203 -10.56 16.54 -14.19
CA ARG A 203 -9.18 17.03 -14.30
C ARG A 203 -8.94 17.85 -15.57
N VAL A 204 -8.47 19.08 -15.41
CA VAL A 204 -8.11 19.98 -16.52
C VAL A 204 -6.62 20.31 -16.57
N GLY A 205 -5.84 19.52 -17.31
CA GLY A 205 -4.58 19.97 -17.94
C GLY A 205 -3.26 19.32 -17.47
N PHE A 206 -2.50 18.84 -18.47
CA PHE A 206 -1.02 18.82 -18.68
C PHE A 206 -0.05 18.77 -17.46
N PRO A 207 1.02 17.92 -17.44
CA PRO A 207 1.92 17.68 -18.57
C PRO A 207 1.54 16.59 -19.55
N PHE A 208 0.51 15.82 -19.25
CA PHE A 208 0.13 14.73 -20.12
C PHE A 208 -1.40 14.65 -20.21
N ASP A 209 -1.97 15.21 -21.28
CA ASP A 209 -3.31 14.82 -21.80
C ASP A 209 -3.20 13.39 -22.39
N THR A 210 -2.66 12.47 -21.58
CA THR A 210 -2.34 11.10 -21.98
C THR A 210 -3.19 10.08 -21.25
N SER A 211 -3.97 10.50 -20.24
CA SER A 211 -4.84 9.58 -19.53
C SER A 211 -5.81 8.91 -20.52
N GLY A 212 -6.24 9.64 -21.58
CA GLY A 212 -7.32 9.17 -22.46
C GLY A 212 -8.58 8.88 -21.63
N GLY A 213 -9.67 8.48 -22.28
CA GLY A 213 -10.85 8.04 -21.54
C GLY A 213 -11.67 9.18 -20.91
N ASP A 214 -12.48 8.81 -19.92
CA ASP A 214 -13.46 9.69 -19.27
C ASP A 214 -12.90 10.29 -17.98
N TYR A 215 -12.69 11.61 -17.94
CA TYR A 215 -12.05 12.31 -16.80
C TYR A 215 -12.31 13.83 -16.75
N LEU A 216 -13.11 14.37 -17.68
CA LEU A 216 -13.21 15.81 -17.91
C LEU A 216 -14.35 16.47 -17.13
N ASP A 217 -15.38 15.70 -16.78
CA ASP A 217 -16.59 16.19 -16.15
C ASP A 217 -17.14 15.11 -15.22
N TRP A 218 -17.67 15.52 -14.08
CA TRP A 218 -18.38 14.60 -13.17
C TRP A 218 -19.65 14.05 -13.81
N ASP A 219 -19.87 12.74 -13.70
CA ASP A 219 -21.06 12.09 -14.25
C ASP A 219 -21.47 10.79 -13.52
N ASN A 220 -22.45 10.07 -14.09
CA ASN A 220 -23.03 8.87 -13.52
C ASN A 220 -22.39 7.55 -14.03
N ASP A 221 -21.22 7.61 -14.67
CA ASP A 221 -20.48 6.44 -15.13
C ASP A 221 -19.17 6.20 -14.36
N PRO A 222 -19.23 5.68 -13.12
CA PRO A 222 -18.03 5.37 -12.32
C PRO A 222 -17.30 4.10 -12.79
N LYS A 223 -17.27 3.81 -14.09
CA LYS A 223 -16.65 2.61 -14.64
C LYS A 223 -15.14 2.64 -14.44
N ASP A 224 -14.58 1.50 -14.09
CA ASP A 224 -13.12 1.40 -13.99
C ASP A 224 -12.44 1.43 -15.37
N GLU A 225 -11.67 2.49 -15.60
CA GLU A 225 -10.86 2.68 -16.80
C GLU A 225 -9.39 2.30 -16.62
N GLN A 226 -8.96 2.09 -15.36
CA GLN A 226 -7.59 1.76 -14.98
C GLN A 226 -7.47 0.26 -14.64
N GLY A 227 -8.14 -0.18 -13.57
CA GLY A 227 -8.11 -1.55 -13.05
C GLY A 227 -8.00 -1.66 -11.53
N HIS A 228 -7.43 -0.65 -10.87
CA HIS A 228 -7.10 -0.67 -9.46
C HIS A 228 -8.35 -0.83 -8.58
N GLY A 229 -9.38 -0.01 -8.78
CA GLY A 229 -10.61 -0.09 -8.00
C GLY A 229 -11.36 -1.42 -8.18
N THR A 230 -11.28 -2.05 -9.38
CA THR A 230 -11.79 -3.40 -9.60
C THR A 230 -11.01 -4.44 -8.78
N PHE A 231 -9.67 -4.34 -8.71
CA PHE A 231 -8.87 -5.23 -7.87
C PHE A 231 -9.24 -5.09 -6.39
N ILE A 232 -9.35 -3.87 -5.89
CA ILE A 232 -9.61 -3.61 -4.46
C ILE A 232 -11.01 -4.06 -4.05
N SER A 233 -12.00 -3.78 -4.89
CA SER A 233 -13.41 -4.15 -4.66
C SER A 233 -13.63 -5.67 -4.61
N GLY A 234 -12.90 -6.43 -5.45
CA GLY A 234 -12.95 -7.89 -5.44
C GLY A 234 -12.55 -8.51 -4.11
N ILE A 235 -11.49 -7.99 -3.49
CA ILE A 235 -10.97 -8.51 -2.22
C ILE A 235 -12.02 -8.40 -1.12
N ALA A 236 -12.71 -7.27 -1.04
CA ALA A 236 -13.72 -7.06 -0.01
C ALA A 236 -15.05 -7.76 -0.31
N GLY A 237 -15.48 -7.74 -1.58
CA GLY A 237 -16.89 -7.89 -1.92
C GLY A 237 -17.22 -8.73 -3.14
N ALA A 238 -16.28 -9.49 -3.73
CA ALA A 238 -16.59 -10.43 -4.79
C ALA A 238 -17.71 -11.42 -4.38
N GLN A 239 -18.55 -11.78 -5.35
CA GLN A 239 -19.76 -12.55 -5.10
C GLN A 239 -19.45 -14.00 -4.72
N THR A 240 -19.49 -14.28 -3.43
CA THR A 240 -19.32 -15.62 -2.90
C THR A 240 -20.44 -16.58 -3.31
N ASN A 241 -20.08 -17.84 -3.53
CA ASN A 241 -20.97 -18.96 -3.89
C ASN A 241 -21.63 -18.86 -5.27
N ASN A 242 -20.96 -18.28 -6.26
CA ASN A 242 -21.49 -18.16 -7.62
C ASN A 242 -20.86 -19.16 -8.63
N LEU A 243 -20.05 -20.13 -8.15
CA LEU A 243 -19.31 -21.12 -8.94
C LEU A 243 -18.22 -20.55 -9.86
N THR A 244 -17.89 -19.27 -9.72
CA THR A 244 -16.98 -18.54 -10.61
C THR A 244 -15.97 -17.78 -9.77
N GLY A 245 -14.75 -17.58 -10.27
CA GLY A 245 -13.85 -16.60 -9.67
C GLY A 245 -13.51 -16.85 -8.22
N ILE A 246 -13.61 -15.78 -7.42
CA ILE A 246 -13.14 -15.67 -6.06
C ILE A 246 -14.29 -15.35 -5.09
N ALA A 247 -14.02 -15.39 -3.78
CA ALA A 247 -14.92 -14.88 -2.76
C ALA A 247 -14.39 -13.57 -2.16
N GLY A 248 -15.27 -12.59 -1.95
CA GLY A 248 -14.97 -11.40 -1.18
C GLY A 248 -14.93 -11.71 0.32
N ALA A 249 -14.11 -10.98 1.08
CA ALA A 249 -13.97 -11.15 2.53
C ALA A 249 -15.29 -10.90 3.31
N ALA A 250 -16.23 -10.12 2.77
CA ALA A 250 -17.58 -9.93 3.31
C ALA A 250 -18.66 -10.34 2.28
N PRO A 251 -19.15 -11.59 2.30
CA PRO A 251 -20.00 -12.14 1.25
C PRO A 251 -21.32 -11.38 0.96
N ASN A 252 -21.95 -10.78 1.98
CA ASN A 252 -23.30 -10.23 1.89
C ASN A 252 -23.38 -8.70 1.92
N ILE A 253 -22.27 -7.97 1.79
CA ILE A 253 -22.29 -6.49 1.73
C ILE A 253 -22.64 -5.96 0.34
N GLN A 254 -22.95 -4.66 0.23
CA GLN A 254 -23.09 -3.95 -1.05
C GLN A 254 -21.97 -2.91 -1.18
N LEU A 255 -21.47 -2.73 -2.41
CA LEU A 255 -20.35 -1.86 -2.75
C LEU A 255 -20.87 -0.58 -3.38
N VAL A 256 -20.50 0.58 -2.84
CA VAL A 256 -20.80 1.89 -3.44
C VAL A 256 -19.58 2.33 -4.23
N ASN A 257 -19.76 2.55 -5.52
CA ASN A 257 -18.69 2.87 -6.46
C ASN A 257 -18.48 4.39 -6.50
N LEU A 258 -17.33 4.88 -6.03
CA LEU A 258 -17.00 6.30 -5.96
C LEU A 258 -15.71 6.50 -6.75
N ARG A 259 -15.83 6.84 -8.03
CA ARG A 259 -14.65 7.05 -8.87
C ARG A 259 -14.10 8.46 -8.63
N ALA A 260 -12.83 8.55 -8.27
CA ALA A 260 -12.13 9.82 -8.00
C ALA A 260 -10.71 9.84 -8.59
N PHE A 261 -10.40 8.88 -9.47
CA PHE A 261 -9.10 8.75 -10.12
C PHE A 261 -9.29 8.57 -11.62
N ASP A 262 -8.44 9.27 -12.38
CA ASP A 262 -8.41 9.24 -13.83
C ASP A 262 -7.95 7.87 -14.38
N PRO A 263 -8.06 7.63 -15.70
CA PRO A 263 -7.66 6.36 -16.30
C PRO A 263 -6.17 6.01 -16.18
N ALA A 264 -5.31 6.98 -15.86
CA ALA A 264 -3.90 6.77 -15.57
C ALA A 264 -3.63 6.49 -14.08
N GLY A 265 -4.63 6.64 -13.21
CA GLY A 265 -4.56 6.37 -11.78
C GLY A 265 -4.15 7.59 -10.95
N TYR A 266 -4.34 8.80 -11.46
CA TYR A 266 -4.14 10.05 -10.71
C TYR A 266 -5.49 10.56 -10.18
N GLY A 267 -5.54 10.96 -8.92
CA GLY A 267 -6.73 11.56 -8.30
C GLY A 267 -6.43 12.95 -7.75
N GLU A 268 -7.43 13.82 -7.76
CA GLU A 268 -7.36 15.16 -7.18
C GLU A 268 -8.08 15.17 -5.81
N GLU A 269 -7.60 15.99 -4.88
CA GLU A 269 -8.07 15.92 -3.49
C GLU A 269 -9.50 16.45 -3.29
N ASP A 270 -9.97 17.32 -4.18
CA ASP A 270 -11.34 17.80 -4.25
C ASP A 270 -12.30 16.71 -4.75
N ASP A 271 -11.92 15.92 -5.75
CA ASP A 271 -12.67 14.73 -6.20
C ASP A 271 -12.84 13.73 -5.05
N VAL A 272 -11.73 13.43 -4.35
CA VAL A 272 -11.75 12.55 -3.18
C VAL A 272 -12.60 13.13 -2.06
N ALA A 273 -12.50 14.44 -1.79
CA ALA A 273 -13.31 15.11 -0.77
C ALA A 273 -14.81 15.06 -1.11
N ALA A 274 -15.17 15.31 -2.37
CA ALA A 274 -16.54 15.21 -2.87
C ALA A 274 -17.09 13.78 -2.74
N ALA A 275 -16.29 12.78 -3.12
CA ALA A 275 -16.63 11.37 -2.96
C ALA A 275 -16.91 10.97 -1.50
N ILE A 276 -16.11 11.46 -0.54
CA ILE A 276 -16.37 11.23 0.89
C ILE A 276 -17.69 11.87 1.33
N LEU A 277 -17.97 13.11 0.90
CA LEU A 277 -19.20 13.82 1.24
C LEU A 277 -20.44 13.09 0.68
N TYR A 278 -20.36 12.66 -0.58
CA TYR A 278 -21.40 11.84 -1.21
C TYR A 278 -21.60 10.52 -0.46
N ALA A 279 -20.53 9.82 -0.09
CA ALA A 279 -20.62 8.57 0.67
C ALA A 279 -21.38 8.77 2.00
N VAL A 280 -21.06 9.85 2.72
CA VAL A 280 -21.76 10.23 3.96
C VAL A 280 -23.25 10.50 3.68
N GLN A 281 -23.56 11.23 2.60
CA GLN A 281 -24.92 11.54 2.19
C GLN A 281 -25.73 10.28 1.82
N MET A 282 -25.11 9.31 1.16
CA MET A 282 -25.70 8.02 0.83
C MET A 282 -25.68 7.01 1.99
N ASN A 283 -25.34 7.46 3.20
CA ASN A 283 -25.35 6.67 4.43
C ASN A 283 -24.41 5.45 4.36
N VAL A 284 -23.29 5.59 3.63
CA VAL A 284 -22.18 4.64 3.64
C VAL A 284 -21.63 4.51 5.06
N LYS A 285 -21.33 3.26 5.47
CA LYS A 285 -20.88 2.97 6.84
C LYS A 285 -19.38 2.77 6.95
N VAL A 286 -18.75 2.30 5.89
CA VAL A 286 -17.31 2.08 5.80
C VAL A 286 -16.83 2.64 4.48
N ILE A 287 -15.71 3.37 4.48
CA ILE A 287 -15.05 3.86 3.26
C ILE A 287 -13.65 3.27 3.21
N ASN A 288 -13.33 2.65 2.08
CA ASN A 288 -12.01 2.15 1.74
C ASN A 288 -11.29 3.20 0.86
N MET A 289 -10.12 3.65 1.32
CA MET A 289 -9.25 4.59 0.61
C MET A 289 -7.89 3.93 0.33
N SER A 290 -7.78 3.23 -0.80
CA SER A 290 -6.57 2.49 -1.16
C SER A 290 -5.55 3.35 -1.93
N PHE A 291 -5.36 4.59 -1.47
CA PHE A 291 -4.49 5.61 -2.06
C PHE A 291 -3.88 6.48 -0.95
N GLY A 292 -2.91 7.30 -1.33
CA GLY A 292 -2.44 8.40 -0.49
C GLY A 292 -1.10 8.98 -0.93
N ASP A 293 -0.63 9.94 -0.16
CA ASP A 293 0.60 10.69 -0.39
C ASP A 293 1.23 11.13 0.95
N ASN A 294 2.47 11.60 0.94
CA ASN A 294 3.16 12.16 2.10
C ASN A 294 2.80 13.63 2.34
N ALA A 295 2.14 14.28 1.37
CA ALA A 295 1.55 15.60 1.53
C ALA A 295 0.15 15.50 2.17
N PHE A 296 -0.19 16.43 3.06
CA PHE A 296 -1.53 16.45 3.66
C PHE A 296 -2.33 17.70 3.26
N SER A 297 -3.62 17.50 2.97
CA SER A 297 -4.56 18.54 2.52
C SER A 297 -5.44 19.02 3.67
N LEU A 298 -5.56 20.35 3.81
CA LEU A 298 -6.45 20.98 4.80
C LEU A 298 -7.92 20.68 4.52
N VAL A 299 -8.33 20.67 3.25
CA VAL A 299 -9.72 20.35 2.86
C VAL A 299 -10.04 18.90 3.20
N LEU A 300 -9.15 17.97 2.82
CA LEU A 300 -9.36 16.55 3.07
C LEU A 300 -9.40 16.24 4.57
N LYS A 301 -8.57 16.92 5.38
CA LYS A 301 -8.60 16.84 6.85
C LYS A 301 -9.97 17.19 7.41
N ASP A 302 -10.55 18.33 7.02
CA ASP A 302 -11.86 18.76 7.51
C ASP A 302 -12.99 17.81 7.06
N VAL A 303 -12.92 17.32 5.82
CA VAL A 303 -13.91 16.37 5.28
C VAL A 303 -13.83 15.01 5.98
N ILE A 304 -12.63 14.50 6.27
CA ILE A 304 -12.42 13.27 7.06
C ILE A 304 -12.98 13.44 8.47
N GLN A 305 -12.71 14.57 9.13
CA GLN A 305 -13.25 14.86 10.45
C GLN A 305 -14.78 14.96 10.43
N PHE A 306 -15.36 15.52 9.37
CA PHE A 306 -16.80 15.55 9.18
C PHE A 306 -17.37 14.13 9.02
N ALA A 307 -16.83 13.30 8.13
CA ALA A 307 -17.27 11.92 7.93
C ALA A 307 -17.15 11.08 9.21
N TYR A 308 -16.04 11.24 9.93
CA TYR A 308 -15.83 10.64 11.23
C TYR A 308 -16.88 11.10 12.26
N SER A 309 -17.25 12.39 12.28
CA SER A 309 -18.33 12.90 13.15
C SER A 309 -19.72 12.33 12.81
N LYS A 310 -19.90 11.82 11.59
CA LYS A 310 -21.09 11.10 11.12
C LYS A 310 -21.01 9.59 11.37
N ASN A 311 -20.02 9.16 12.15
CA ASN A 311 -19.82 7.76 12.55
C ASN A 311 -19.53 6.83 11.36
N VAL A 312 -18.84 7.35 10.33
CA VAL A 312 -18.30 6.53 9.23
C VAL A 312 -16.95 5.95 9.67
N VAL A 313 -16.72 4.68 9.36
CA VAL A 313 -15.41 4.01 9.53
C VAL A 313 -14.56 4.31 8.31
N LEU A 314 -13.41 4.96 8.51
CA LEU A 314 -12.50 5.35 7.44
C LEU A 314 -11.24 4.48 7.52
N ILE A 315 -10.84 3.89 6.40
CA ILE A 315 -9.72 2.95 6.35
C ILE A 315 -8.84 3.30 5.16
N GLY A 316 -7.55 3.47 5.41
CA GLY A 316 -6.58 3.89 4.40
C GLY A 316 -5.33 3.00 4.37
N SER A 317 -4.75 2.86 3.17
CA SER A 317 -3.48 2.14 3.00
C SER A 317 -2.30 2.95 3.55
N SER A 318 -1.31 2.29 4.17
CA SER A 318 -0.16 3.02 4.75
C SER A 318 0.83 3.56 3.73
N GLY A 319 0.78 3.11 2.47
CA GLY A 319 1.74 3.44 1.41
C GLY A 319 2.75 2.30 1.15
N ASN A 320 3.44 2.36 0.00
CA ASN A 320 4.26 1.24 -0.54
C ASN A 320 5.75 1.61 -0.71
N SER A 321 6.27 2.55 0.08
CA SER A 321 7.64 3.07 -0.05
C SER A 321 8.60 2.53 1.01
N GLY A 322 8.13 1.68 1.93
CA GLY A 322 8.93 1.25 3.09
C GLY A 322 9.36 2.41 3.98
N SER A 323 8.57 3.49 4.02
CA SER A 323 8.88 4.71 4.79
C SER A 323 8.30 4.67 6.22
N PRO A 324 9.01 5.23 7.22
CA PRO A 324 8.50 5.45 8.57
C PRO A 324 7.58 6.69 8.70
N ASP A 325 7.40 7.47 7.63
CA ASP A 325 6.72 8.76 7.66
C ASP A 325 5.20 8.62 7.58
N PRO A 326 4.44 9.57 8.13
CA PRO A 326 3.00 9.65 7.93
C PRO A 326 2.63 9.72 6.44
N HIS A 327 1.58 9.00 6.08
CA HIS A 327 1.02 8.93 4.73
C HIS A 327 -0.47 9.23 4.83
N TYR A 328 -1.02 10.09 3.98
CA TYR A 328 -2.38 10.63 4.09
C TYR A 328 -3.25 10.12 2.95
N PRO A 329 -4.52 9.76 3.23
CA PRO A 329 -5.29 10.06 4.44
C PRO A 329 -5.09 9.08 5.61
N SER A 330 -4.36 7.98 5.45
CA SER A 330 -4.25 6.94 6.48
C SER A 330 -3.61 7.41 7.79
N GLY A 331 -2.80 8.45 7.75
CA GLY A 331 -2.10 9.03 8.89
C GLY A 331 -2.99 9.84 9.82
N TYR A 332 -4.17 10.30 9.37
CA TYR A 332 -5.10 11.03 10.23
C TYR A 332 -5.61 10.14 11.36
N SER A 333 -5.75 10.69 12.56
CA SER A 333 -6.16 9.95 13.75
C SER A 333 -7.52 9.24 13.58
N GLU A 334 -8.40 9.83 12.77
CA GLU A 334 -9.74 9.36 12.41
C GLU A 334 -9.75 8.16 11.45
N VAL A 335 -8.65 7.91 10.75
CA VAL A 335 -8.51 6.86 9.74
C VAL A 335 -7.77 5.67 10.34
N ILE A 336 -8.19 4.47 9.96
CA ILE A 336 -7.50 3.24 10.33
C ILE A 336 -6.38 3.00 9.30
N CYS A 337 -5.13 3.12 9.73
CA CYS A 337 -3.96 2.95 8.87
C CYS A 337 -3.58 1.47 8.74
N VAL A 338 -3.58 0.95 7.50
CA VAL A 338 -3.39 -0.48 7.22
C VAL A 338 -2.09 -0.72 6.43
N GLY A 339 -1.17 -1.45 7.05
CA GLY A 339 0.05 -1.94 6.41
C GLY A 339 -0.09 -3.34 5.80
N ASN A 340 0.96 -3.79 5.12
CA ASN A 340 0.96 -5.01 4.31
C ASN A 340 1.72 -6.17 4.98
N SER A 341 1.08 -7.34 5.06
CA SER A 341 1.70 -8.60 5.45
C SER A 341 1.72 -9.65 4.35
N THR A 342 2.66 -10.60 4.45
CA THR A 342 2.85 -11.72 3.53
C THR A 342 2.18 -13.01 4.01
N ILE A 343 2.20 -14.05 3.17
CA ILE A 343 1.69 -15.39 3.50
C ILE A 343 2.41 -16.04 4.69
N ASP A 344 3.67 -15.68 4.89
CA ASP A 344 4.54 -16.20 5.94
C ASP A 344 4.46 -15.40 7.25
N ASP A 345 3.49 -14.48 7.38
CA ASP A 345 3.32 -13.56 8.52
C ASP A 345 4.49 -12.58 8.73
N PHE A 346 5.17 -12.18 7.65
CA PHE A 346 6.09 -11.04 7.71
C PHE A 346 5.40 -9.76 7.27
N VAL A 347 5.81 -8.63 7.84
CA VAL A 347 5.50 -7.30 7.27
C VAL A 347 6.31 -7.14 5.98
N ALA A 348 5.65 -6.76 4.88
CA ALA A 348 6.32 -6.60 3.60
C ALA A 348 7.33 -5.44 3.66
N SER A 349 8.50 -5.60 3.02
CA SER A 349 9.58 -4.60 3.07
C SER A 349 9.18 -3.24 2.51
N ASN A 350 8.27 -3.24 1.53
CA ASN A 350 7.72 -2.03 0.93
C ASN A 350 6.55 -1.42 1.72
N SER A 351 6.04 -2.07 2.78
CA SER A 351 4.98 -1.48 3.60
C SER A 351 5.53 -0.30 4.38
N ASN A 352 4.89 0.87 4.24
CA ASN A 352 5.14 1.97 5.17
C ASN A 352 4.74 1.54 6.59
N TYR A 353 5.44 2.11 7.57
CA TYR A 353 5.38 1.76 8.98
C TYR A 353 5.52 3.03 9.84
N GLY A 354 5.41 2.94 11.17
CA GLY A 354 5.60 4.11 12.04
C GLY A 354 4.43 4.37 13.00
N SER A 355 4.45 5.54 13.63
CA SER A 355 3.56 5.91 14.74
C SER A 355 2.09 6.02 14.34
N THR A 356 1.79 6.19 13.06
CA THR A 356 0.42 6.26 12.53
C THR A 356 -0.15 4.88 12.17
N LEU A 357 0.66 3.82 12.13
CA LEU A 357 0.22 2.48 11.75
C LEU A 357 -0.67 1.85 12.85
N ASP A 358 -1.88 1.44 12.47
CA ASP A 358 -2.82 0.79 13.40
C ASP A 358 -2.68 -0.74 13.41
N LEU A 359 -2.64 -1.36 12.23
CA LEU A 359 -2.49 -2.81 12.06
C LEU A 359 -2.02 -3.18 10.65
N VAL A 360 -1.71 -4.45 10.43
CA VAL A 360 -1.39 -4.98 9.08
C VAL A 360 -2.41 -6.04 8.63
N ALA A 361 -2.56 -6.22 7.32
CA ALA A 361 -3.37 -7.28 6.73
C ALA A 361 -2.71 -7.83 5.45
N PRO A 362 -3.10 -9.04 5.00
CA PRO A 362 -2.60 -9.63 3.75
C PRO A 362 -2.69 -8.70 2.54
N GLY A 363 -1.55 -8.38 1.94
CA GLY A 363 -1.49 -7.52 0.75
C GLY A 363 -0.45 -7.94 -0.28
N THR A 364 0.36 -8.97 -0.01
CA THR A 364 1.36 -9.51 -0.96
C THR A 364 0.84 -10.77 -1.64
N GLN A 365 0.84 -10.80 -2.97
CA GLN A 365 0.32 -11.90 -3.78
C GLN A 365 -1.14 -12.23 -3.46
N VAL A 366 -2.01 -11.22 -3.43
CA VAL A 366 -3.45 -11.38 -3.20
C VAL A 366 -4.17 -11.54 -4.54
N LEU A 367 -4.84 -12.68 -4.72
CA LEU A 367 -5.69 -12.96 -5.88
C LEU A 367 -7.02 -12.20 -5.79
N THR A 368 -7.41 -11.50 -6.86
CA THR A 368 -8.63 -10.69 -6.93
C THR A 368 -9.19 -10.55 -8.36
N THR A 369 -10.36 -9.92 -8.50
CA THR A 369 -11.04 -9.61 -9.76
C THR A 369 -10.28 -8.57 -10.57
N ALA A 370 -10.26 -8.71 -11.89
CA ALA A 370 -9.62 -7.79 -12.82
C ALA A 370 -10.58 -7.41 -13.95
N ARG A 371 -10.38 -6.23 -14.55
CA ARG A 371 -11.20 -5.75 -15.67
C ARG A 371 -11.30 -6.78 -16.80
N LYS A 372 -12.41 -6.71 -17.57
CA LYS A 372 -12.68 -7.56 -18.73
C LYS A 372 -12.86 -9.05 -18.36
N ASN A 373 -13.58 -9.31 -17.27
CA ASN A 373 -13.92 -10.66 -16.78
C ASN A 373 -12.70 -11.52 -16.44
N ASN A 374 -11.65 -10.92 -15.87
CA ASN A 374 -10.41 -11.62 -15.59
C ASN A 374 -10.10 -11.60 -14.08
N TYR A 375 -9.03 -12.27 -13.66
CA TYR A 375 -8.52 -12.25 -12.29
C TYR A 375 -7.02 -11.98 -12.32
N SER A 376 -6.50 -11.34 -11.28
CA SER A 376 -5.09 -10.98 -11.17
C SER A 376 -4.59 -11.11 -9.74
N THR A 377 -3.29 -11.30 -9.60
CA THR A 377 -2.60 -11.28 -8.32
C THR A 377 -1.91 -9.94 -8.15
N ILE A 378 -2.23 -9.22 -7.07
CA ILE A 378 -1.68 -7.89 -6.80
C ILE A 378 -0.85 -7.85 -5.52
N ASN A 379 -0.02 -6.81 -5.40
CA ASN A 379 0.81 -6.53 -4.23
C ASN A 379 0.59 -5.09 -3.75
N GLY A 380 0.55 -4.87 -2.44
CA GLY A 380 0.59 -3.55 -1.83
C GLY A 380 -0.36 -3.39 -0.65
N THR A 381 -0.17 -2.33 0.12
CA THR A 381 -1.06 -1.92 1.23
C THR A 381 -2.49 -1.62 0.74
N SER A 382 -2.64 -1.24 -0.53
CA SER A 382 -3.93 -1.13 -1.22
C SER A 382 -4.73 -2.44 -1.24
N ALA A 383 -4.05 -3.61 -1.28
CA ALA A 383 -4.69 -4.93 -1.20
C ALA A 383 -4.98 -5.37 0.26
N SER A 384 -4.26 -4.82 1.24
CA SER A 384 -4.49 -5.06 2.67
C SER A 384 -5.74 -4.35 3.19
N THR A 385 -5.91 -3.09 2.80
CA THR A 385 -7.02 -2.18 3.17
C THR A 385 -8.42 -2.81 3.02
N PRO A 386 -8.79 -3.43 1.88
CA PRO A 386 -10.12 -4.01 1.68
C PRO A 386 -10.45 -5.20 2.60
N HIS A 387 -9.46 -5.94 3.10
CA HIS A 387 -9.69 -6.97 4.11
C HIS A 387 -10.15 -6.36 5.44
N VAL A 388 -9.53 -5.24 5.84
CA VAL A 388 -9.91 -4.50 7.06
C VAL A 388 -11.28 -3.86 6.86
N ALA A 389 -11.55 -3.29 5.68
CA ALA A 389 -12.84 -2.69 5.34
C ALA A 389 -14.00 -3.69 5.33
N ALA A 390 -13.78 -4.87 4.73
CA ALA A 390 -14.72 -5.98 4.81
C ALA A 390 -14.98 -6.39 6.27
N THR A 391 -13.94 -6.46 7.10
CA THR A 391 -14.09 -6.81 8.53
C THR A 391 -14.89 -5.77 9.31
N ALA A 392 -14.63 -4.48 9.07
CA ALA A 392 -15.43 -3.40 9.65
C ALA A 392 -16.91 -3.52 9.26
N ALA A 393 -17.20 -3.84 8.00
CA ALA A 393 -18.57 -4.07 7.55
C ALA A 393 -19.21 -5.31 8.20
N LEU A 394 -18.46 -6.39 8.40
CA LEU A 394 -18.93 -7.57 9.15
C LEU A 394 -19.25 -7.22 10.61
N ILE A 395 -18.39 -6.47 11.29
CA ILE A 395 -18.63 -5.99 12.66
C ILE A 395 -19.95 -5.19 12.71
N LEU A 396 -20.12 -4.22 11.80
CA LEU A 396 -21.31 -3.37 11.76
C LEU A 396 -22.59 -4.11 11.35
N SER A 397 -22.48 -5.26 10.68
CA SER A 397 -23.62 -6.13 10.37
C SER A 397 -24.21 -6.82 11.61
N LEU A 398 -23.41 -6.99 12.66
CA LEU A 398 -23.84 -7.62 13.91
C LEU A 398 -24.44 -6.61 14.89
N GLN A 399 -23.81 -5.44 15.01
CA GLN A 399 -24.18 -4.42 15.97
C GLN A 399 -23.74 -3.04 15.47
N ASN A 400 -24.55 -2.02 15.79
CA ASN A 400 -24.26 -0.64 15.44
C ASN A 400 -23.22 -0.02 16.39
N PHE A 401 -21.95 -0.38 16.19
CA PHE A 401 -20.82 0.22 16.90
C PHE A 401 -20.46 1.59 16.33
N THR A 402 -19.82 2.41 17.16
CA THR A 402 -19.19 3.64 16.71
C THR A 402 -17.93 3.37 15.91
N ASN A 403 -17.50 4.31 15.08
CA ASN A 403 -16.27 4.17 14.30
C ASN A 403 -15.03 3.92 15.16
N GLU A 404 -14.94 4.54 16.34
CA GLU A 404 -13.87 4.28 17.29
C GLU A 404 -13.96 2.90 17.95
N GLU A 405 -15.15 2.45 18.30
CA GLU A 405 -15.33 1.09 18.80
C GLU A 405 -14.89 0.06 17.74
N VAL A 406 -15.19 0.30 16.45
CA VAL A 406 -14.71 -0.55 15.35
C VAL A 406 -13.19 -0.52 15.24
N LYS A 407 -12.55 0.66 15.24
CA LYS A 407 -11.08 0.81 15.24
C LYS A 407 -10.45 0.01 16.38
N GLN A 408 -10.98 0.15 17.60
CA GLN A 408 -10.46 -0.57 18.77
C GLN A 408 -10.77 -2.08 18.75
N ILE A 409 -11.91 -2.51 18.19
CA ILE A 409 -12.17 -3.95 17.96
C ILE A 409 -11.08 -4.52 17.06
N LEU A 410 -10.81 -3.88 15.92
CA LEU A 410 -9.81 -4.35 14.95
C LEU A 410 -8.42 -4.44 15.60
N LYS A 411 -7.96 -3.36 16.27
CA LYS A 411 -6.65 -3.32 16.96
C LYS A 411 -6.55 -4.32 18.12
N SER A 412 -7.62 -4.51 18.90
CA SER A 412 -7.61 -5.42 20.07
C SER A 412 -7.76 -6.90 19.73
N THR A 413 -7.95 -7.26 18.45
CA THR A 413 -8.27 -8.63 18.02
C THR A 413 -7.30 -9.21 17.01
N THR A 414 -6.29 -8.46 16.60
CA THR A 414 -5.16 -8.93 15.79
C THR A 414 -4.45 -10.16 16.38
N ASP A 415 -3.76 -10.89 15.51
CA ASP A 415 -2.71 -11.84 15.86
C ASP A 415 -1.34 -11.14 15.80
N ASP A 416 -0.57 -11.19 16.88
CA ASP A 416 0.79 -10.64 16.89
C ASP A 416 1.69 -11.45 15.94
N ILE A 417 2.33 -10.76 14.99
CA ILE A 417 3.26 -11.35 14.01
C ILE A 417 4.68 -10.74 14.10
N GLY A 418 4.87 -9.81 15.04
CA GLY A 418 6.15 -9.17 15.37
C GLY A 418 6.44 -9.29 16.87
N GLU A 419 6.84 -8.18 17.48
CA GLU A 419 7.00 -8.12 18.93
C GLU A 419 5.63 -8.18 19.63
N PRO A 420 5.52 -8.77 20.84
CA PRO A 420 4.23 -8.85 21.53
C PRO A 420 3.61 -7.47 21.81
N GLY A 421 2.33 -7.32 21.46
CA GLY A 421 1.62 -6.04 21.56
C GLY A 421 1.82 -5.15 20.33
N TRP A 422 1.73 -3.82 20.52
CA TRP A 422 1.96 -2.90 19.41
C TRP A 422 3.46 -2.76 19.13
N ASP A 423 3.85 -2.88 17.87
CA ASP A 423 5.20 -2.62 17.38
C ASP A 423 5.20 -1.69 16.15
N ILE A 424 6.34 -1.06 15.88
CA ILE A 424 6.44 -0.02 14.85
C ILE A 424 6.19 -0.53 13.42
N LYS A 425 6.42 -1.83 13.16
CA LYS A 425 6.32 -2.46 11.84
C LYS A 425 4.95 -3.07 11.58
N SER A 426 4.38 -3.74 12.58
CA SER A 426 3.10 -4.46 12.43
C SER A 426 1.90 -3.73 13.04
N GLY A 427 2.13 -2.59 13.70
CA GLY A 427 1.11 -1.90 14.46
C GLY A 427 0.63 -2.79 15.59
N ALA A 428 -0.68 -2.98 15.74
CA ALA A 428 -1.24 -3.91 16.71
C ALA A 428 -1.11 -5.41 16.29
N GLY A 429 -0.59 -5.72 15.09
CA GLY A 429 -0.47 -7.07 14.55
C GLY A 429 -1.32 -7.32 13.31
N ARG A 430 -1.38 -8.58 12.85
CA ARG A 430 -2.15 -8.98 11.66
C ARG A 430 -3.64 -9.10 11.96
N LEU A 431 -4.48 -8.58 11.07
CA LEU A 431 -5.93 -8.75 11.09
C LEU A 431 -6.37 -10.21 11.35
N ASN A 432 -7.32 -10.38 12.28
CA ASN A 432 -8.03 -11.64 12.51
C ASN A 432 -9.55 -11.38 12.57
N MET A 433 -10.24 -11.70 11.48
CA MET A 433 -11.66 -11.43 11.28
C MET A 433 -12.53 -12.17 12.29
N PHE A 434 -12.21 -13.43 12.60
CA PHE A 434 -13.00 -14.22 13.53
C PHE A 434 -12.99 -13.63 14.94
N LYS A 435 -11.80 -13.27 15.45
CA LYS A 435 -11.70 -12.60 16.75
C LYS A 435 -12.46 -11.27 16.74
N ALA A 436 -12.33 -10.48 15.67
CA ALA A 436 -13.01 -9.20 15.51
C ALA A 436 -14.54 -9.30 15.63
N VAL A 437 -15.17 -10.25 14.91
CA VAL A 437 -16.64 -10.42 14.92
C VAL A 437 -17.19 -11.12 16.17
N THR A 438 -16.33 -11.48 17.13
CA THR A 438 -16.73 -12.10 18.41
C THR A 438 -16.69 -11.15 19.60
N VAL A 439 -16.23 -9.92 19.40
CA VAL A 439 -16.20 -8.91 20.47
C VAL A 439 -17.60 -8.41 20.77
N VAL A 440 -17.96 -8.44 22.06
CA VAL A 440 -19.27 -7.97 22.56
C VAL A 440 -19.16 -6.61 23.26
N ALA A 441 -18.02 -6.32 23.88
CA ALA A 441 -17.77 -5.09 24.64
C ALA A 441 -16.49 -4.43 24.14
N PRO A 442 -16.57 -3.51 23.17
CA PRO A 442 -15.42 -2.81 22.62
C PRO A 442 -14.81 -1.84 23.65
N SER A 443 -13.54 -1.48 23.41
CA SER A 443 -12.89 -0.36 24.11
C SER A 443 -13.04 0.91 23.29
N VAL A 444 -12.86 2.07 23.90
CA VAL A 444 -12.69 3.36 23.23
C VAL A 444 -11.45 4.02 23.82
N ILE A 445 -10.39 4.09 23.03
CA ILE A 445 -9.11 4.65 23.42
C ILE A 445 -8.71 5.60 22.30
N LYS A 446 -8.52 6.89 22.63
CA LYS A 446 -8.06 7.90 21.67
C LYS A 446 -7.59 9.17 22.36
N PHE A 447 -6.78 9.93 21.63
CA PHE A 447 -6.59 11.35 21.90
C PHE A 447 -7.74 12.15 21.27
N ASN A 448 -8.40 13.01 22.07
CA ASN A 448 -9.33 14.00 21.52
C ASN A 448 -8.58 15.30 21.17
N HIS A 449 -7.50 15.61 21.90
CA HIS A 449 -6.57 16.69 21.63
C HIS A 449 -5.19 16.40 22.28
N PRO A 450 -4.05 16.61 21.58
CA PRO A 450 -3.96 16.99 20.17
C PRO A 450 -4.43 15.88 19.23
N ARG A 451 -4.65 16.25 17.96
CA ARG A 451 -4.86 15.32 16.85
C ARG A 451 -3.61 15.33 15.96
N GLN A 452 -3.51 14.36 15.06
CA GLN A 452 -2.38 14.29 14.12
C GLN A 452 -2.19 15.65 13.40
N ASP A 453 -0.93 16.08 13.33
CA ASP A 453 -0.48 17.33 12.71
C ASP A 453 -1.02 18.60 13.39
N PHE A 454 -1.34 18.51 14.68
CA PHE A 454 -1.53 19.70 15.49
C PHE A 454 -0.21 20.44 15.66
N ALA A 455 -0.21 21.76 15.50
CA ALA A 455 0.95 22.60 15.75
C ALA A 455 0.59 23.73 16.72
N THR A 456 1.56 24.18 17.53
CA THR A 456 1.33 25.26 18.50
C THR A 456 2.54 26.18 18.70
N LEU A 457 2.23 27.44 19.02
CA LEU A 457 3.15 28.47 19.50
C LEU A 457 3.18 28.53 21.04
N ASP A 458 2.22 27.90 21.69
CA ASP A 458 1.99 28.04 23.13
C ASP A 458 3.02 27.28 23.95
N ASP A 459 3.31 27.80 25.15
CA ASP A 459 4.19 27.15 26.13
C ASP A 459 3.51 26.00 26.88
N THR A 460 2.25 25.70 26.57
CA THR A 460 1.46 24.65 27.24
C THR A 460 0.59 23.90 26.24
N LEU A 461 0.55 22.58 26.37
CA LEU A 461 -0.36 21.70 25.63
C LEU A 461 -1.28 20.97 26.61
N ILE A 462 -2.59 21.15 26.45
CA ILE A 462 -3.58 20.36 27.19
C ILE A 462 -3.75 19.02 26.47
N ILE A 463 -3.56 17.91 27.17
CA ILE A 463 -3.83 16.57 26.63
C ILE A 463 -5.22 16.15 27.06
N ASN A 464 -6.13 16.01 26.09
CA ASN A 464 -7.47 15.48 26.28
C ASN A 464 -7.59 14.10 25.63
N ALA A 465 -8.08 13.12 26.38
CA ALA A 465 -8.18 11.74 25.91
C ALA A 465 -9.45 11.05 26.40
N THR A 466 -9.71 9.89 25.82
CA THR A 466 -10.75 8.94 26.23
C THR A 466 -10.09 7.58 26.44
N VAL A 467 -10.35 6.95 27.58
CA VAL A 467 -9.94 5.58 27.90
C VAL A 467 -11.11 4.88 28.58
N LEU A 468 -11.83 4.06 27.80
CA LEU A 468 -12.95 3.25 28.26
C LEU A 468 -12.73 1.80 27.83
N SER A 469 -12.75 0.87 28.78
CA SER A 469 -12.70 -0.57 28.50
C SER A 469 -13.29 -1.38 29.66
N GLY A 470 -14.10 -2.39 29.33
CA GLY A 470 -14.55 -3.38 30.30
C GLY A 470 -13.43 -4.25 30.87
N LEU A 471 -12.25 -4.25 30.22
CA LEU A 471 -11.05 -4.98 30.63
C LEU A 471 -9.94 -4.05 31.11
N PHE A 472 -10.24 -2.78 31.40
CA PHE A 472 -9.23 -1.81 31.82
C PHE A 472 -8.50 -2.25 33.10
N SER A 473 -7.16 -2.17 33.09
CA SER A 473 -6.30 -2.38 34.26
C SER A 473 -5.64 -1.08 34.71
N ASN A 474 -4.85 -0.46 33.82
CA ASN A 474 -4.19 0.82 34.02
C ASN A 474 -3.80 1.43 32.66
N PHE A 475 -3.29 2.65 32.67
CA PHE A 475 -2.69 3.27 31.48
C PHE A 475 -1.40 4.02 31.83
N ASN A 476 -0.54 4.19 30.83
CA ASN A 476 0.62 5.08 30.86
C ASN A 476 0.49 6.12 29.74
N LEU A 477 0.82 7.37 30.06
CA LEU A 477 0.97 8.45 29.10
C LEU A 477 2.42 8.88 29.07
N VAL A 478 3.03 8.86 27.90
CA VAL A 478 4.44 9.23 27.67
C VAL A 478 4.55 10.11 26.42
N TYR A 479 5.66 10.83 26.28
CA TYR A 479 6.00 11.57 25.06
C TYR A 479 7.47 11.36 24.66
N GLY A 480 7.79 11.54 23.39
CA GLY A 480 9.16 11.47 22.86
C GLY A 480 9.37 12.44 21.71
N THR A 481 10.63 12.76 21.41
CA THR A 481 11.01 13.66 20.32
C THR A 481 11.06 12.91 18.99
N GLY A 482 10.54 13.51 17.91
CA GLY A 482 10.45 12.88 16.59
C GLY A 482 9.08 12.27 16.29
N LEU A 483 8.86 11.89 15.03
CA LEU A 483 7.67 11.14 14.57
C LEU A 483 7.61 9.73 15.17
N ASN A 484 8.78 9.11 15.37
CA ASN A 484 8.93 7.73 15.81
C ASN A 484 10.00 7.62 16.91
N PRO A 485 9.74 8.10 18.15
CA PRO A 485 10.77 8.15 19.18
C PRO A 485 11.16 6.77 19.72
N ASP A 486 12.47 6.56 19.93
CA ASP A 486 13.01 5.42 20.68
C ASP A 486 13.02 5.70 22.19
N ASP A 487 13.29 6.96 22.57
CA ASP A 487 13.35 7.41 23.95
C ASP A 487 12.03 8.07 24.39
N TRP A 488 11.52 7.65 25.54
CA TRP A 488 10.21 8.07 26.07
C TRP A 488 10.33 8.71 27.44
N THR A 489 9.71 9.87 27.61
CA THR A 489 9.59 10.58 28.88
C THR A 489 8.20 10.36 29.48
N PRO A 490 8.09 9.85 30.73
CA PRO A 490 6.81 9.59 31.36
C PRO A 490 6.09 10.87 31.80
N LEU A 491 4.79 10.94 31.54
CA LEU A 491 3.89 12.01 32.01
C LEU A 491 2.94 11.50 33.11
N ILE A 492 2.30 10.35 32.86
CA ILE A 492 1.46 9.64 33.82
C ILE A 492 1.90 8.18 33.83
N GLU A 493 2.33 7.70 35.00
CA GLU A 493 2.66 6.30 35.22
C GLU A 493 1.55 5.63 36.04
N ASN A 494 1.09 4.47 35.56
CA ASN A 494 0.11 3.62 36.25
C ASN A 494 -1.18 4.37 36.63
N GLY A 495 -1.78 5.07 35.67
CA GLY A 495 -3.08 5.71 35.83
C GLY A 495 -4.19 4.67 36.01
N LEU A 496 -5.01 4.82 37.06
CA LEU A 496 -6.00 3.81 37.49
C LEU A 496 -7.46 4.18 37.20
N ASN A 497 -7.70 5.34 36.59
CA ASN A 497 -9.05 5.81 36.29
C ASN A 497 -9.33 5.71 34.80
N GLN A 498 -10.55 5.30 34.47
CA GLN A 498 -11.13 5.45 33.14
C GLN A 498 -11.82 6.81 33.04
N PHE A 499 -11.80 7.40 31.84
CA PHE A 499 -12.34 8.73 31.59
C PHE A 499 -12.79 8.86 30.13
N SER A 500 -13.63 9.84 29.85
CA SER A 500 -14.13 10.11 28.50
C SER A 500 -14.13 11.60 28.23
N ASN A 501 -13.38 12.00 27.20
CA ASN A 501 -13.24 13.40 26.79
C ASN A 501 -12.80 14.32 27.93
N GLU A 502 -11.81 13.88 28.72
CA GLU A 502 -11.28 14.62 29.87
C GLU A 502 -9.87 15.14 29.61
N ASN A 503 -9.56 16.32 30.15
CA ASN A 503 -8.21 16.86 30.19
C ASN A 503 -7.42 16.10 31.26
N ILE A 504 -6.47 15.27 30.83
CA ILE A 504 -5.74 14.35 31.72
C ILE A 504 -4.37 14.88 32.13
N TYR A 505 -3.79 15.79 31.34
CA TYR A 505 -2.47 16.34 31.60
C TYR A 505 -2.32 17.73 30.96
N GLU A 506 -1.51 18.59 31.57
CA GLU A 506 -1.10 19.88 31.02
C GLU A 506 0.42 19.84 30.85
N LEU A 507 0.88 19.64 29.62
CA LEU A 507 2.30 19.50 29.29
C LEU A 507 2.93 20.88 29.12
N ASN A 508 4.00 21.15 29.89
CA ASN A 508 4.80 22.36 29.74
C ASN A 508 5.77 22.20 28.57
N LEU A 509 5.59 23.04 27.55
CA LEU A 509 6.38 23.07 26.32
C LEU A 509 7.53 24.08 26.37
N ALA A 510 7.56 25.01 27.34
CA ALA A 510 8.47 26.16 27.34
C ALA A 510 9.97 25.81 27.26
N ALA A 511 10.35 24.64 27.77
CA ALA A 511 11.74 24.14 27.74
C ALA A 511 12.03 23.18 26.58
N LEU A 512 11.01 22.80 25.81
CA LEU A 512 11.15 21.91 24.66
C LEU A 512 11.51 22.72 23.41
N PRO A 513 12.54 22.31 22.64
CA PRO A 513 12.87 22.95 21.37
C PRO A 513 11.74 22.80 20.35
N ASP A 514 11.77 23.68 19.35
CA ASP A 514 10.85 23.62 18.22
C ASP A 514 11.20 22.41 17.35
N THR A 515 10.26 21.46 17.27
CA THR A 515 10.35 20.22 16.48
C THR A 515 9.03 19.45 16.62
N VAL A 516 8.98 18.25 16.04
CA VAL A 516 7.88 17.30 16.19
C VAL A 516 8.08 16.42 17.43
N TYR A 517 6.97 16.11 18.08
CA TYR A 517 6.89 15.22 19.24
C TYR A 517 5.77 14.19 19.05
N CYS A 518 5.98 12.98 19.55
CA CYS A 518 4.97 11.94 19.58
C CYS A 518 4.45 11.76 21.01
N LEU A 519 3.13 11.82 21.19
CA LEU A 519 2.46 11.33 22.39
C LEU A 519 2.08 9.87 22.21
N ARG A 520 2.22 9.09 23.28
CA ARG A 520 1.87 7.66 23.31
C ARG A 520 1.06 7.35 24.56
N LEU A 521 -0.12 6.78 24.34
CA LEU A 521 -1.04 6.32 25.36
C LEU A 521 -1.12 4.80 25.30
N VAL A 522 -0.58 4.12 26.32
CA VAL A 522 -0.58 2.66 26.42
C VAL A 522 -1.57 2.24 27.49
N VAL A 523 -2.58 1.46 27.12
CA VAL A 523 -3.62 0.95 28.03
C VAL A 523 -3.42 -0.54 28.23
N GLN A 524 -3.22 -0.95 29.47
CA GLN A 524 -3.07 -2.34 29.88
C GLN A 524 -4.45 -2.93 30.17
N LEU A 525 -4.72 -4.10 29.62
CA LEU A 525 -5.98 -4.82 29.83
C LEU A 525 -5.78 -6.01 30.78
N THR A 526 -6.82 -6.38 31.53
CA THR A 526 -6.80 -7.48 32.50
C THR A 526 -6.66 -8.85 31.85
N ASN A 527 -6.82 -8.96 30.53
CA ASN A 527 -6.57 -10.17 29.75
C ASN A 527 -5.10 -10.33 29.31
N GLY A 528 -4.22 -9.40 29.71
CA GLY A 528 -2.79 -9.42 29.38
C GLY A 528 -2.43 -8.76 28.04
N ARG A 529 -3.41 -8.28 27.26
CA ARG A 529 -3.15 -7.47 26.05
C ARG A 529 -2.92 -6.01 26.41
N THR A 530 -2.27 -5.29 25.50
CA THR A 530 -2.17 -3.84 25.51
C THR A 530 -2.91 -3.27 24.30
N LEU A 531 -3.47 -2.06 24.48
CA LEU A 531 -3.95 -1.21 23.41
C LEU A 531 -3.14 0.07 23.43
N GLU A 532 -2.86 0.61 22.25
CA GLU A 532 -1.96 1.73 22.10
C GLU A 532 -2.50 2.74 21.08
N GLU A 533 -2.43 4.01 21.46
CA GLU A 533 -2.71 5.15 20.59
C GLU A 533 -1.53 6.10 20.59
N ARG A 534 -1.26 6.69 19.43
CA ARG A 534 -0.18 7.64 19.21
C ARG A 534 -0.68 8.86 18.46
N VAL A 535 -0.06 10.01 18.69
CA VAL A 535 -0.35 11.22 17.94
C VAL A 535 0.89 12.10 17.87
N ASN A 536 1.17 12.63 16.68
CA ASN A 536 2.26 13.57 16.47
C ASN A 536 1.76 15.00 16.55
N PHE A 537 2.52 15.86 17.21
CA PHE A 537 2.27 17.31 17.28
C PHE A 537 3.57 18.09 17.13
N PHE A 538 3.45 19.34 16.69
CA PHE A 538 4.56 20.22 16.36
C PHE A 538 4.61 21.42 17.33
N ILE A 539 5.82 21.78 17.74
CA ILE A 539 6.09 23.05 18.44
C ILE A 539 6.79 23.96 17.43
N ASN A 540 6.12 25.04 17.04
CA ASN A 540 6.59 25.95 15.99
C ASN A 540 6.56 27.37 16.55
N ARG A 541 7.70 27.91 16.97
CA ARG A 541 7.85 29.30 17.46
C ARG A 541 8.73 30.16 16.56
N THR A 542 9.46 29.52 15.65
CA THR A 542 10.14 30.17 14.55
C THR A 542 9.35 29.99 13.24
N PRO A 543 9.46 30.96 12.31
CA PRO A 543 9.07 30.72 10.93
C PRO A 543 9.84 29.54 10.30
N PRO A 544 9.28 28.87 9.28
CA PRO A 544 9.96 27.78 8.61
C PRO A 544 11.24 28.27 7.92
N ILE A 545 12.32 27.51 7.98
CA ILE A 545 13.48 27.74 7.12
C ILE A 545 13.09 27.26 5.73
N ALA A 546 13.23 28.13 4.74
CA ALA A 546 12.78 27.87 3.38
C ALA A 546 13.91 28.20 2.40
N ASP A 547 14.36 27.18 1.68
CA ASP A 547 15.48 27.26 0.74
C ASP A 547 14.96 27.13 -0.70
N LEU A 548 15.16 28.18 -1.50
CA LEU A 548 14.80 28.19 -2.92
C LEU A 548 15.82 27.36 -3.70
N ILE A 549 15.41 26.17 -4.16
CA ILE A 549 16.28 25.26 -4.93
C ILE A 549 16.49 25.80 -6.34
N SER A 550 15.41 26.22 -6.99
CA SER A 550 15.45 26.67 -8.38
C SER A 550 14.28 27.59 -8.69
N VAL A 551 14.53 28.58 -9.54
CA VAL A 551 13.49 29.40 -10.15
C VAL A 551 13.94 29.80 -11.56
N GLY A 552 13.07 29.60 -12.55
CA GLY A 552 13.43 29.88 -13.93
C GLY A 552 12.25 29.80 -14.90
N PRO A 553 12.48 30.23 -16.16
CA PRO A 553 11.50 30.02 -17.21
C PRO A 553 11.38 28.53 -17.55
N ALA A 554 10.15 28.06 -17.78
CA ALA A 554 9.84 26.69 -18.19
C ALA A 554 8.80 26.69 -19.32
N PHE A 555 8.84 25.68 -20.19
CA PHE A 555 7.80 25.50 -21.20
C PHE A 555 6.57 24.83 -20.59
N TYR A 556 5.41 25.46 -20.77
CA TYR A 556 4.09 24.90 -20.50
C TYR A 556 3.30 24.86 -21.81
N GLY A 557 3.41 23.73 -22.51
CA GLY A 557 2.79 23.54 -23.82
C GLY A 557 3.37 24.52 -24.85
N ASP A 558 2.52 25.40 -25.36
CA ASP A 558 2.85 26.44 -26.33
C ASP A 558 3.21 27.79 -25.71
N LYS A 559 3.42 27.84 -24.39
CA LYS A 559 3.77 29.04 -23.63
C LYS A 559 5.03 28.84 -22.78
N THR A 560 5.73 29.92 -22.48
CA THR A 560 6.75 29.96 -21.42
C THR A 560 6.11 30.49 -20.13
N THR A 561 6.40 29.84 -19.01
CA THR A 561 5.95 30.22 -17.66
C THR A 561 7.14 30.31 -16.70
N VAL A 562 6.90 30.72 -15.45
CA VAL A 562 7.89 30.66 -14.36
C VAL A 562 7.63 29.38 -13.56
N LEU A 563 8.64 28.53 -13.43
CA LEU A 563 8.69 27.35 -12.57
C LEU A 563 9.60 27.64 -11.39
N ALA A 564 9.22 27.17 -10.21
CA ALA A 564 10.03 27.26 -9.02
C ALA A 564 9.96 25.96 -8.22
N ALA A 565 11.03 25.68 -7.47
CA ALA A 565 11.11 24.62 -6.48
C ALA A 565 11.79 25.14 -5.20
N MET A 566 11.26 24.77 -4.05
CA MET A 566 11.68 25.21 -2.72
C MET A 566 11.55 24.07 -1.73
N VAL A 567 12.44 23.97 -0.74
CA VAL A 567 12.32 23.01 0.37
C VAL A 567 12.17 23.76 1.68
N THR A 568 11.35 23.21 2.57
CA THR A 568 11.19 23.70 3.95
C THR A 568 11.68 22.67 4.96
N ASP A 569 12.22 23.13 6.08
CA ASP A 569 12.69 22.28 7.19
C ASP A 569 11.55 21.64 8.00
N GLU A 570 10.34 22.17 7.85
CA GLU A 570 9.12 21.70 8.48
C GLU A 570 7.93 21.70 7.50
N PRO A 571 6.84 20.95 7.81
CA PRO A 571 5.64 20.94 6.98
C PRO A 571 5.05 22.35 6.83
N SER A 572 5.03 22.84 5.61
CA SER A 572 4.65 24.23 5.31
C SER A 572 3.77 24.31 4.06
N ILE A 573 3.19 25.48 3.81
CA ILE A 573 2.55 25.85 2.55
C ILE A 573 3.45 26.90 1.90
N THR A 574 3.86 26.67 0.66
CA THR A 574 4.67 27.64 -0.08
C THR A 574 3.86 28.30 -1.20
N ARG A 575 4.00 29.62 -1.33
CA ARG A 575 3.34 30.44 -2.36
C ARG A 575 4.37 31.21 -3.16
N MET A 576 4.24 31.18 -4.48
CA MET A 576 4.92 32.07 -5.40
C MET A 576 4.00 33.25 -5.70
N TYR A 577 4.39 34.43 -5.21
CA TYR A 577 3.75 35.68 -5.55
C TYR A 577 4.33 36.20 -6.86
N TYR A 578 3.48 36.62 -7.80
CA TYR A 578 3.88 37.13 -9.10
C TYR A 578 3.08 38.36 -9.52
N ARG A 579 3.71 39.26 -10.28
CA ARG A 579 3.05 40.36 -10.99
C ARG A 579 3.80 40.70 -12.26
N LYS A 580 3.14 41.34 -13.24
CA LYS A 580 3.87 41.93 -14.36
C LYS A 580 4.58 43.19 -13.90
N ILE A 581 5.77 43.46 -14.44
CA ILE A 581 6.50 44.69 -14.16
C ILE A 581 5.62 45.90 -14.55
N GLY A 582 5.32 46.74 -13.56
CA GLY A 582 4.44 47.91 -13.70
C GLY A 582 3.04 47.73 -13.10
N GLU A 583 2.65 46.50 -12.74
CA GLU A 583 1.47 46.25 -11.89
C GLU A 583 1.77 46.59 -10.43
N THR A 584 0.72 46.87 -9.66
CA THR A 584 0.86 47.29 -8.25
C THR A 584 0.77 46.11 -7.30
N ASP A 585 -0.26 45.28 -7.47
CA ASP A 585 -0.56 44.15 -6.60
C ASP A 585 0.05 42.85 -7.13
N PHE A 586 0.53 42.01 -6.22
CA PHE A 586 0.93 40.64 -6.52
C PHE A 586 -0.28 39.70 -6.47
N ASN A 587 -0.37 38.83 -7.46
CA ASN A 587 -1.17 37.60 -7.38
C ASN A 587 -0.29 36.50 -6.78
N PHE A 588 -0.88 35.36 -6.40
CA PHE A 588 -0.08 34.21 -6.00
C PHE A 588 -0.58 32.92 -6.63
N VAL A 589 0.33 31.97 -6.73
CA VAL A 589 0.04 30.55 -6.90
C VAL A 589 0.74 29.77 -5.79
N THR A 590 0.21 28.64 -5.41
CA THR A 590 0.90 27.69 -4.51
C THR A 590 1.96 26.90 -5.27
N LEU A 591 2.99 26.46 -4.54
CA LEU A 591 4.03 25.56 -5.04
C LEU A 591 3.75 24.12 -4.57
N ASP A 592 2.59 23.61 -4.95
CA ASP A 592 2.05 22.34 -4.48
C ASP A 592 2.00 21.23 -5.53
N GLY A 593 2.47 21.50 -6.74
CA GLY A 593 2.61 20.50 -7.80
C GLY A 593 2.32 21.09 -9.17
N PHE A 594 1.66 20.28 -10.00
CA PHE A 594 1.17 20.69 -11.33
C PHE A 594 -0.26 21.23 -11.32
N THR A 595 -0.95 21.13 -10.18
CA THR A 595 -2.27 21.70 -9.93
C THR A 595 -2.14 23.11 -9.37
N THR A 596 -3.25 23.85 -9.26
CA THR A 596 -3.23 25.27 -8.90
C THR A 596 -3.99 25.53 -7.60
N ASN A 597 -3.28 26.01 -6.57
CA ASN A 597 -3.86 26.56 -5.33
C ASN A 597 -4.48 25.55 -4.34
N ASN A 598 -4.01 24.30 -4.33
CA ASN A 598 -4.48 23.24 -3.45
C ASN A 598 -3.99 23.44 -1.99
N GLN A 599 -2.92 24.22 -1.80
CA GLN A 599 -2.32 24.54 -0.49
C GLN A 599 -1.93 23.29 0.32
N PHE A 600 -1.38 22.29 -0.36
CA PHE A 600 -0.83 21.11 0.30
C PHE A 600 0.27 21.50 1.30
N VAL A 601 0.22 20.86 2.47
CA VAL A 601 1.27 20.98 3.48
C VAL A 601 2.30 19.88 3.24
N LYS A 602 3.54 20.27 2.95
CA LYS A 602 4.65 19.34 2.63
C LYS A 602 6.02 19.97 2.87
N TYR A 603 7.08 19.21 2.61
CA TYR A 603 8.49 19.64 2.73
C TYR A 603 9.07 20.11 1.40
N LEU A 604 8.83 19.38 0.31
CA LEU A 604 9.25 19.76 -1.04
C LEU A 604 8.11 20.46 -1.78
N HIS A 605 8.37 21.70 -2.20
CA HIS A 605 7.44 22.58 -2.88
C HIS A 605 7.92 22.81 -4.30
N TYR A 606 7.02 22.68 -5.26
CA TYR A 606 7.32 23.04 -6.64
C TYR A 606 6.02 23.42 -7.36
N GLY A 607 6.14 24.28 -8.36
CA GLY A 607 4.96 24.74 -9.11
C GLY A 607 5.30 25.87 -10.06
N PHE A 608 4.31 26.24 -10.87
CA PHE A 608 4.48 27.24 -11.93
C PHE A 608 3.26 28.15 -12.04
N ILE A 609 3.43 29.27 -12.74
CA ILE A 609 2.29 30.12 -13.09
C ILE A 609 1.45 29.41 -14.17
N PRO A 610 0.16 29.17 -13.97
CA PRO A 610 -0.69 28.46 -14.94
C PRO A 610 -0.72 29.15 -16.29
N LYS A 611 -0.80 28.37 -17.38
CA LYS A 611 -0.77 28.90 -18.76
C LYS A 611 -1.87 29.94 -19.03
N GLN A 612 -3.01 29.87 -18.33
CA GLN A 612 -4.13 30.80 -18.47
C GLN A 612 -3.86 32.12 -17.74
N LEU A 613 -3.01 32.12 -16.71
CA LEU A 613 -2.68 33.27 -15.87
C LEU A 613 -1.40 33.99 -16.35
N VAL A 614 -0.61 33.35 -17.21
CA VAL A 614 0.63 33.91 -17.75
C VAL A 614 0.46 34.47 -19.18
N ASP A 615 0.75 35.75 -19.32
CA ASP A 615 0.95 36.41 -20.60
C ASP A 615 2.34 36.14 -21.16
N GLN A 616 2.43 35.95 -22.48
CA GLN A 616 3.70 35.80 -23.19
C GLN A 616 4.34 37.16 -23.49
N ASN A 617 5.64 37.16 -23.76
CA ASN A 617 6.46 38.33 -24.06
C ASN A 617 6.35 39.43 -22.99
N SER A 618 6.15 39.02 -21.74
CA SER A 618 5.94 39.91 -20.60
C SER A 618 7.02 39.66 -19.55
N ALA A 619 7.40 40.73 -18.85
CA ALA A 619 8.33 40.62 -17.73
C ALA A 619 7.55 40.51 -16.42
N TYR A 620 7.94 39.56 -15.57
CA TYR A 620 7.34 39.29 -14.27
C TYR A 620 8.35 39.52 -13.16
N GLU A 621 7.87 40.07 -12.04
CA GLU A 621 8.54 40.03 -10.73
C GLU A 621 7.88 38.94 -9.90
N VAL A 622 8.69 38.11 -9.23
CA VAL A 622 8.20 37.08 -8.31
C VAL A 622 8.97 37.07 -6.99
N TYR A 623 8.31 36.61 -5.93
CA TYR A 623 8.91 36.28 -4.63
C TYR A 623 8.18 35.10 -4.00
N PHE A 624 8.77 34.52 -2.96
CA PHE A 624 8.24 33.33 -2.31
C PHE A 624 7.86 33.60 -0.85
N GLU A 625 6.81 32.92 -0.40
CA GLU A 625 6.38 32.89 1.00
C GLU A 625 6.21 31.43 1.42
N ALA A 626 6.90 31.00 2.47
CA ALA A 626 6.64 29.74 3.15
C ALA A 626 5.92 30.03 4.48
N GLU A 627 4.79 29.38 4.71
CA GLU A 627 3.96 29.51 5.91
C GLU A 627 3.81 28.16 6.61
N ASN A 628 4.17 28.08 7.88
CA ASN A 628 4.01 26.84 8.67
C ASN A 628 2.59 26.71 9.27
N LEU A 629 2.34 25.59 9.95
CA LEU A 629 1.02 25.24 10.49
C LEU A 629 0.45 26.18 11.56
N VAL A 630 1.27 27.08 12.12
CA VAL A 630 0.84 28.10 13.10
C VAL A 630 0.75 29.51 12.49
N GLY A 631 0.99 29.64 11.19
CA GLY A 631 0.90 30.89 10.45
C GLY A 631 2.14 31.79 10.54
N LEU A 632 3.28 31.28 11.01
CA LEU A 632 4.56 31.99 10.92
C LEU A 632 5.12 31.86 9.51
N LYS A 633 5.76 32.94 9.03
CA LYS A 633 6.09 33.11 7.61
C LYS A 633 7.55 33.47 7.39
N THR A 634 8.13 32.87 6.36
CA THR A 634 9.41 33.24 5.78
C THR A 634 9.17 33.79 4.39
N ILE A 635 9.73 34.96 4.10
CA ILE A 635 9.62 35.62 2.80
C ILE A 635 11.00 35.62 2.16
N ASP A 636 11.09 35.07 0.95
CA ASP A 636 12.25 35.18 0.09
C ASP A 636 11.91 36.11 -1.09
N ASP A 637 12.31 37.37 -0.96
CA ASP A 637 12.09 38.44 -1.94
C ASP A 637 13.38 38.91 -2.63
N ASN A 638 14.44 38.09 -2.57
CA ASN A 638 15.75 38.43 -3.14
C ASN A 638 16.29 39.77 -2.59
N GLY A 639 16.18 40.01 -1.29
CA GLY A 639 16.60 41.25 -0.64
C GLY A 639 15.81 42.48 -1.10
N GLY A 640 14.52 42.30 -1.39
CA GLY A 640 13.59 43.30 -1.90
C GLY A 640 13.79 43.69 -3.37
N GLN A 641 14.63 42.97 -4.12
CA GLN A 641 14.79 43.19 -5.57
C GLN A 641 13.77 42.38 -6.40
N TYR A 642 13.17 41.34 -5.81
CA TYR A 642 12.38 40.32 -6.50
C TYR A 642 13.18 39.56 -7.57
N TYR A 643 12.70 38.38 -7.94
CA TYR A 643 13.22 37.63 -9.07
C TYR A 643 12.52 38.09 -10.35
N SER A 644 13.25 38.37 -11.42
CA SER A 644 12.70 38.89 -12.67
C SER A 644 12.83 37.89 -13.81
N PHE A 645 11.72 37.61 -14.51
CA PHE A 645 11.67 36.66 -15.62
C PHE A 645 10.95 37.25 -16.83
N ILE A 646 11.31 36.78 -18.03
CA ILE A 646 10.62 37.11 -19.27
C ILE A 646 9.99 35.83 -19.82
N THR A 647 8.71 35.89 -20.15
CA THR A 647 7.95 34.77 -20.72
C THR A 647 7.99 34.81 -22.25
N ASN A 648 9.19 34.89 -22.84
CA ASN A 648 9.35 34.83 -24.28
C ASN A 648 9.31 33.36 -24.72
N TYR A 649 8.43 33.07 -25.67
CA TYR A 649 8.37 31.77 -26.31
C TYR A 649 9.32 31.75 -27.51
N ASP A 650 10.60 31.52 -27.26
CA ASP A 650 11.63 31.37 -28.29
C ASP A 650 12.06 29.89 -28.39
N ALA A 651 11.10 29.02 -28.68
CA ALA A 651 11.39 27.64 -29.07
C ALA A 651 11.32 27.52 -30.60
N GLU A 652 12.46 27.36 -31.26
CA GLU A 652 12.48 26.84 -32.62
C GLU A 652 12.26 25.33 -32.54
N TYR A 653 11.01 24.90 -32.71
CA TYR A 653 10.75 23.49 -32.96
C TYR A 653 11.51 23.08 -34.22
N ALA A 654 12.44 22.14 -34.08
CA ALA A 654 12.90 21.39 -35.24
C ALA A 654 11.64 20.83 -35.89
N ALA A 655 11.41 21.14 -37.17
CA ALA A 655 10.25 20.62 -37.88
C ALA A 655 10.25 19.10 -37.71
N GLU A 656 9.17 18.57 -37.13
CA GLU A 656 8.98 17.13 -37.03
C GLU A 656 9.07 16.55 -38.43
N THR A 657 10.19 15.91 -38.71
CA THR A 657 10.39 15.24 -39.98
C THR A 657 9.88 13.84 -39.78
N MET A 658 8.60 13.62 -40.09
CA MET A 658 8.07 12.27 -40.17
C MET A 658 8.90 11.51 -41.20
N LEU A 659 9.74 10.60 -40.70
CA LEU A 659 10.53 9.74 -41.55
C LEU A 659 9.58 8.79 -42.27
N SER A 660 9.92 8.36 -43.48
CA SER A 660 9.09 7.41 -44.25
C SER A 660 9.12 5.99 -43.67
N TYR A 661 9.68 5.83 -42.48
CA TYR A 661 9.91 4.59 -41.75
C TYR A 661 9.70 4.82 -40.26
N SER A 662 9.40 3.74 -39.55
CA SER A 662 9.19 3.73 -38.11
C SER A 662 9.76 2.44 -37.52
N LEU A 663 9.99 2.48 -36.22
CA LEU A 663 10.22 1.31 -35.38
C LEU A 663 8.96 1.02 -34.57
N PRO A 664 8.76 -0.20 -34.06
CA PRO A 664 7.75 -0.44 -33.05
C PRO A 664 7.95 0.45 -31.81
N PRO A 665 6.88 0.74 -31.04
CA PRO A 665 7.01 1.46 -29.77
C PRO A 665 7.91 0.71 -28.79
N GLY A 666 8.92 1.37 -28.21
CA GLY A 666 9.88 0.72 -27.31
C GLY A 666 10.97 1.65 -26.80
N SER A 667 11.85 1.10 -25.96
CA SER A 667 13.07 1.75 -25.48
C SER A 667 14.25 1.39 -26.39
N LEU A 668 14.93 2.38 -26.94
CA LEU A 668 16.09 2.18 -27.79
C LEU A 668 17.37 2.02 -26.96
N PHE A 669 18.25 1.12 -27.40
CA PHE A 669 19.66 1.25 -27.08
C PHE A 669 20.20 2.48 -27.80
N GLU A 670 20.95 3.32 -27.09
CA GLU A 670 21.28 4.69 -27.53
C GLU A 670 22.11 4.73 -28.79
N ASP A 671 23.08 3.82 -28.89
CA ASP A 671 24.02 3.81 -30.00
C ASP A 671 23.56 2.87 -31.12
N PRO A 672 23.70 3.29 -32.40
CA PRO A 672 23.61 2.35 -33.49
C PRO A 672 24.73 1.31 -33.33
N VAL A 673 24.43 0.08 -33.73
CA VAL A 673 25.33 -1.06 -33.68
C VAL A 673 25.71 -1.51 -35.08
N ASN A 674 26.76 -2.33 -35.18
CA ASN A 674 27.23 -2.94 -36.41
C ASN A 674 27.49 -4.45 -36.19
N ILE A 675 26.48 -5.16 -35.71
CA ILE A 675 26.59 -6.58 -35.35
C ILE A 675 26.68 -7.43 -36.61
N THR A 676 25.75 -7.23 -37.55
CA THR A 676 25.63 -8.06 -38.76
C THR A 676 26.03 -7.36 -40.05
N SER A 677 26.64 -6.18 -39.92
CA SER A 677 27.12 -5.35 -41.02
C SER A 677 28.36 -4.58 -40.56
N ASN A 678 29.16 -4.06 -41.51
CA ASN A 678 30.31 -3.20 -41.18
C ASN A 678 29.91 -1.74 -40.96
N ASP A 679 28.65 -1.39 -41.24
CA ASP A 679 28.10 -0.05 -41.10
C ASP A 679 27.28 0.04 -39.80
N PHE A 680 27.29 1.20 -39.15
CA PHE A 680 26.46 1.50 -37.98
C PHE A 680 25.01 1.78 -38.40
N ASN A 681 24.35 0.76 -38.95
CA ASN A 681 23.00 0.83 -39.48
C ASN A 681 22.03 -0.10 -38.75
N GLU A 682 22.42 -0.66 -37.62
CA GLU A 682 21.59 -1.55 -36.82
C GLU A 682 21.29 -0.91 -35.46
N ILE A 683 20.23 -1.35 -34.80
CA ILE A 683 19.86 -0.85 -33.47
C ILE A 683 19.12 -1.92 -32.67
N TYR A 684 19.38 -1.97 -31.37
CA TYR A 684 18.57 -2.77 -30.45
C TYR A 684 17.39 -1.93 -29.93
N LEU A 685 16.22 -2.54 -29.95
CA LEU A 685 14.97 -1.97 -29.44
C LEU A 685 14.32 -2.96 -28.49
N ARG A 686 13.97 -2.50 -27.29
CA ARG A 686 13.10 -3.23 -26.37
C ARG A 686 11.66 -2.79 -26.57
N GLU A 687 10.86 -3.65 -27.20
CA GLU A 687 9.47 -3.33 -27.56
C GLU A 687 8.56 -3.26 -26.32
N LEU A 688 7.64 -2.27 -26.28
CA LEU A 688 6.67 -2.12 -25.19
C LEU A 688 5.74 -3.33 -25.03
N THR A 689 5.47 -4.04 -26.12
CA THR A 689 4.61 -5.23 -26.16
C THR A 689 5.24 -6.43 -25.44
N ASN A 690 6.57 -6.47 -25.34
CA ASN A 690 7.30 -7.52 -24.64
C ASN A 690 8.63 -6.99 -24.09
N ALA A 691 8.56 -6.37 -22.91
CA ALA A 691 9.71 -5.75 -22.24
C ALA A 691 10.84 -6.73 -21.85
N ARG A 692 10.65 -8.04 -22.05
CA ARG A 692 11.68 -9.06 -21.81
C ARG A 692 12.54 -9.35 -23.03
N VAL A 693 12.26 -8.75 -24.19
CA VAL A 693 12.95 -9.06 -25.45
C VAL A 693 13.57 -7.79 -26.03
N SER A 694 14.85 -7.89 -26.39
CA SER A 694 15.56 -6.88 -27.18
C SER A 694 15.65 -7.35 -28.63
N SER A 695 14.99 -6.65 -29.55
CA SER A 695 14.96 -6.93 -30.98
C SER A 695 16.04 -6.13 -31.71
N LEU A 696 16.84 -6.79 -32.55
CA LEU A 696 17.81 -6.15 -33.44
C LEU A 696 17.13 -5.79 -34.76
N TYR A 697 17.18 -4.52 -35.12
CA TYR A 697 16.69 -4.02 -36.41
C TYR A 697 17.84 -3.48 -37.24
N ARG A 698 17.77 -3.66 -38.56
CA ARG A 698 18.70 -3.06 -39.53
C ARG A 698 17.98 -2.05 -40.41
N MET A 699 18.55 -0.86 -40.53
CA MET A 699 18.13 0.12 -41.51
C MET A 699 18.61 -0.26 -42.91
N SER A 700 17.65 -0.43 -43.82
CA SER A 700 17.86 -0.73 -45.23
C SER A 700 16.80 0.00 -46.07
N ASN A 701 17.23 0.77 -47.08
CA ASN A 701 16.34 1.45 -48.04
C ASN A 701 15.17 2.24 -47.41
N ASN A 702 15.45 3.06 -46.39
CA ASN A 702 14.42 3.80 -45.65
C ASN A 702 13.36 2.88 -45.02
N SER A 703 13.77 1.76 -44.44
CA SER A 703 12.94 0.86 -43.64
C SER A 703 13.78 0.10 -42.62
N PHE A 704 13.20 -0.20 -41.46
CA PHE A 704 13.82 -1.07 -40.48
C PHE A 704 13.37 -2.51 -40.70
N GLU A 705 14.33 -3.38 -41.00
CA GLU A 705 14.12 -4.81 -41.16
C GLU A 705 14.49 -5.52 -39.85
N PHE A 706 13.62 -6.38 -39.37
CA PHE A 706 13.92 -7.24 -38.22
C PHE A 706 15.07 -8.20 -38.57
N VAL A 707 16.07 -8.30 -37.70
CA VAL A 707 17.24 -9.18 -37.87
C VAL A 707 17.17 -10.36 -36.92
N ASP A 708 17.11 -10.10 -35.62
CA ASP A 708 17.20 -11.12 -34.57
C ASP A 708 16.64 -10.63 -33.23
N THR A 709 16.63 -11.48 -32.20
CA THR A 709 16.19 -11.16 -30.83
C THR A 709 17.09 -11.73 -29.77
N LEU A 710 17.19 -11.02 -28.65
CA LEU A 710 17.74 -11.50 -27.39
C LEU A 710 16.61 -11.56 -26.36
N SER A 711 16.35 -12.75 -25.81
CA SER A 711 15.33 -12.95 -24.77
C SER A 711 15.96 -12.85 -23.38
N ASP A 712 15.30 -12.17 -22.46
CA ASP A 712 15.75 -11.90 -21.10
C ASP A 712 17.15 -11.27 -21.06
N ARG A 713 17.47 -10.42 -22.04
CA ARG A 713 18.75 -9.70 -22.12
C ARG A 713 18.49 -8.29 -22.62
N ILE A 714 18.77 -7.33 -21.76
CA ILE A 714 18.77 -5.91 -22.08
C ILE A 714 20.20 -5.53 -22.42
N VAL A 715 20.42 -5.00 -23.61
CA VAL A 715 21.75 -4.55 -24.06
C VAL A 715 22.12 -3.28 -23.31
N ARG A 716 23.29 -3.30 -22.67
CA ARG A 716 23.84 -2.17 -21.94
C ARG A 716 25.01 -1.52 -22.66
N ASP A 717 25.86 -2.33 -23.27
CA ASP A 717 27.01 -1.84 -24.02
C ASP A 717 27.39 -2.83 -25.13
N PHE A 718 28.11 -2.34 -26.14
CA PHE A 718 28.60 -3.16 -27.24
C PHE A 718 29.99 -2.71 -27.71
N GLY A 719 30.88 -3.67 -27.96
CA GLY A 719 32.27 -3.36 -28.29
C GLY A 719 33.04 -4.57 -28.81
N ASP A 720 34.36 -4.51 -28.76
CA ASP A 720 35.27 -5.65 -28.91
C ASP A 720 36.12 -5.66 -27.63
N PHE A 721 35.54 -6.18 -26.54
CA PHE A 721 36.05 -6.02 -25.17
C PHE A 721 37.35 -6.80 -24.95
N ASN A 722 37.64 -7.79 -25.80
CA ASN A 722 38.88 -8.57 -25.75
C ASN A 722 39.81 -8.32 -26.95
N ASN A 723 39.54 -7.30 -27.77
CA ASN A 723 40.34 -6.89 -28.93
C ASN A 723 40.64 -8.03 -29.94
N ASN A 724 39.71 -8.98 -30.11
CA ASN A 724 39.90 -10.14 -30.98
C ASN A 724 39.27 -9.97 -32.38
N GLY A 725 38.59 -8.84 -32.63
CA GLY A 725 37.94 -8.49 -33.88
C GLY A 725 36.52 -9.05 -34.04
N LEU A 726 35.95 -9.63 -32.99
CA LEU A 726 34.54 -10.00 -32.87
C LEU A 726 33.82 -8.99 -31.98
N LYS A 727 32.50 -8.89 -32.13
CA LYS A 727 31.70 -8.00 -31.31
C LYS A 727 31.22 -8.68 -30.03
N ASP A 728 31.28 -7.95 -28.94
CA ASP A 728 30.82 -8.36 -27.63
C ASP A 728 29.62 -7.51 -27.19
N LEU A 729 28.74 -8.12 -26.41
CA LEU A 729 27.61 -7.45 -25.77
C LEU A 729 27.71 -7.59 -24.27
N LEU A 730 27.64 -6.45 -23.58
CA LEU A 730 27.34 -6.40 -22.15
C LEU A 730 25.82 -6.31 -22.00
N THR A 731 25.23 -7.25 -21.29
CA THR A 731 23.77 -7.34 -21.15
C THR A 731 23.37 -7.64 -19.72
N PHE A 732 22.12 -7.33 -19.36
CA PHE A 732 21.57 -7.65 -18.05
C PHE A 732 20.11 -8.03 -18.10
N PHE A 733 19.64 -8.62 -17.01
CA PHE A 733 18.23 -8.77 -16.71
C PHE A 733 18.04 -8.68 -15.21
N VAL A 734 17.20 -7.74 -14.74
CA VAL A 734 17.13 -7.40 -13.31
C VAL A 734 18.51 -6.94 -12.81
N ARG A 735 19.15 -7.65 -11.86
CA ARG A 735 20.51 -7.37 -11.34
C ARG A 735 21.51 -8.49 -11.71
N ASP A 736 21.16 -9.29 -12.72
CA ASP A 736 22.03 -10.35 -13.26
C ASP A 736 22.67 -9.85 -14.55
N GLY A 737 23.97 -10.06 -14.73
CA GLY A 737 24.69 -9.58 -15.90
C GLY A 737 25.47 -10.65 -16.63
N PHE A 738 25.66 -10.39 -17.92
CA PHE A 738 26.17 -11.37 -18.88
C PHE A 738 27.03 -10.69 -19.94
N ILE A 739 28.11 -11.37 -20.35
CA ILE A 739 28.92 -10.99 -21.51
C ILE A 739 28.78 -12.06 -22.59
N TYR A 740 28.49 -11.59 -23.80
CA TYR A 740 28.24 -12.41 -24.98
C TYR A 740 29.21 -12.05 -26.09
N GLU A 741 29.89 -13.03 -26.68
CA GLU A 741 30.77 -12.82 -27.83
C GLU A 741 30.11 -13.33 -29.12
N GLN A 742 30.24 -12.57 -30.18
CA GLN A 742 29.75 -12.93 -31.50
C GLN A 742 30.45 -14.20 -32.03
N GLN A 743 29.69 -15.14 -32.61
CA GLN A 743 30.27 -16.41 -33.07
C GLN A 743 31.27 -16.29 -34.24
N ASN A 744 31.06 -15.31 -35.12
CA ASN A 744 31.91 -14.97 -36.25
C ASN A 744 31.55 -13.58 -36.77
N GLN A 745 32.46 -12.92 -37.49
CA GLN A 745 32.24 -11.57 -38.01
C GLN A 745 30.92 -11.47 -38.81
N ASN A 746 30.11 -10.48 -38.46
CA ASN A 746 28.78 -10.22 -39.04
C ASN A 746 27.67 -11.22 -38.67
N SER A 747 27.82 -12.01 -37.60
CA SER A 747 26.79 -12.94 -37.09
C SER A 747 25.89 -12.29 -36.03
N SER A 748 24.57 -12.45 -36.11
CA SER A 748 23.67 -12.04 -35.02
C SER A 748 23.64 -13.03 -33.86
N SER A 749 24.22 -14.22 -34.05
CA SER A 749 24.35 -15.24 -33.01
C SER A 749 25.53 -14.97 -32.10
N PHE A 750 25.28 -15.02 -30.79
CA PHE A 750 26.28 -14.85 -29.75
C PHE A 750 26.44 -16.09 -28.87
N THR A 751 27.59 -16.21 -28.22
CA THR A 751 27.91 -17.23 -27.23
C THR A 751 28.18 -16.56 -25.90
N GLN A 752 27.50 -16.99 -24.84
CA GLN A 752 27.76 -16.50 -23.49
C GLN A 752 29.18 -16.87 -23.05
N LYS A 753 29.94 -15.89 -22.59
CA LYS A 753 31.32 -16.06 -22.09
C LYS A 753 31.41 -15.84 -20.60
N TYR A 754 30.57 -14.95 -20.07
CA TYR A 754 30.48 -14.64 -18.65
C TYR A 754 29.02 -14.52 -18.22
N SER A 755 28.75 -14.90 -16.97
CA SER A 755 27.46 -14.71 -16.32
C SER A 755 27.64 -14.65 -14.82
N ASP A 756 26.97 -13.67 -14.21
CA ASP A 756 26.79 -13.59 -12.77
C ASP A 756 25.29 -13.36 -12.49
N GLU A 757 24.68 -14.36 -11.86
CA GLU A 757 23.25 -14.41 -11.51
C GLU A 757 23.04 -14.33 -9.99
N SER A 758 24.00 -13.74 -9.28
CA SER A 758 23.92 -13.56 -7.82
C SER A 758 23.02 -12.40 -7.39
N GLY A 759 22.55 -11.58 -8.34
CA GLY A 759 21.85 -10.32 -8.07
C GLY A 759 22.77 -9.17 -7.65
N THR A 760 24.10 -9.35 -7.68
CA THR A 760 25.10 -8.31 -7.38
C THR A 760 25.91 -7.91 -8.61
N PHE A 761 25.41 -8.19 -9.81
CA PHE A 761 26.10 -7.84 -11.05
C PHE A 761 25.17 -7.02 -11.94
N TRP A 762 25.01 -5.75 -11.61
CA TRP A 762 24.20 -4.83 -12.40
C TRP A 762 25.08 -3.92 -13.28
N PRO A 763 25.30 -4.28 -14.56
CA PRO A 763 26.33 -3.64 -15.38
C PRO A 763 25.96 -2.20 -15.76
N VAL A 764 26.95 -1.33 -15.70
CA VAL A 764 26.87 0.09 -16.06
C VAL A 764 27.43 0.31 -17.46
N MET A 765 28.66 -0.12 -17.74
CA MET A 765 29.37 0.06 -19.01
C MET A 765 30.53 -0.95 -19.16
N ALA A 766 31.08 -1.07 -20.38
CA ALA A 766 32.30 -1.80 -20.69
C ALA A 766 33.20 -1.01 -21.68
N GLU A 767 34.20 -0.31 -21.15
CA GLU A 767 35.13 0.52 -21.94
C GLU A 767 36.51 0.57 -21.27
N ASP A 768 37.55 0.94 -22.02
CA ASP A 768 38.90 1.21 -21.50
C ASP A 768 38.88 2.58 -20.81
N ILE A 769 38.63 2.60 -19.50
CA ILE A 769 38.39 3.84 -18.73
C ILE A 769 39.71 4.45 -18.23
N ASP A 770 40.74 3.63 -18.02
CA ASP A 770 42.02 4.06 -17.44
C ASP A 770 43.18 4.15 -18.45
N GLY A 771 42.92 3.81 -19.72
CA GLY A 771 43.80 4.04 -20.86
C GLY A 771 44.91 3.01 -21.00
N ASP A 772 44.77 1.83 -20.39
CA ASP A 772 45.78 0.77 -20.42
C ASP A 772 45.57 -0.26 -21.58
N ASN A 773 44.49 -0.09 -22.36
CA ASN A 773 44.00 -0.99 -23.44
C ASN A 773 43.43 -2.34 -22.96
N ILE A 774 43.10 -2.45 -21.69
CA ILE A 774 42.19 -3.46 -21.14
C ILE A 774 40.79 -2.81 -21.09
N THR A 775 39.74 -3.63 -21.20
CA THR A 775 38.37 -3.13 -21.07
C THR A 775 37.91 -3.34 -19.64
N GLU A 776 37.44 -2.27 -19.00
CA GLU A 776 36.88 -2.31 -17.66
C GLU A 776 35.36 -2.46 -17.74
N VAL A 777 34.82 -3.40 -16.98
CA VAL A 777 33.38 -3.60 -16.80
C VAL A 777 32.98 -3.02 -15.46
N VAL A 778 32.25 -1.90 -15.50
CA VAL A 778 31.73 -1.22 -14.31
C VAL A 778 30.37 -1.80 -13.95
N VAL A 779 30.17 -2.11 -12.66
CA VAL A 779 29.02 -2.86 -12.17
C VAL A 779 28.56 -2.30 -10.84
N VAL A 780 27.27 -2.02 -10.67
CA VAL A 780 26.70 -1.78 -9.33
C VAL A 780 26.62 -3.12 -8.61
N SER A 781 27.39 -3.25 -7.52
CA SER A 781 27.61 -4.51 -6.80
C SER A 781 26.83 -4.62 -5.50
N SER A 782 26.43 -3.49 -4.93
CA SER A 782 25.54 -3.43 -3.78
C SER A 782 24.79 -2.10 -3.78
N ASP A 783 23.93 -1.93 -2.78
CA ASP A 783 23.24 -0.67 -2.59
C ASP A 783 24.21 0.48 -2.27
N THR A 784 25.44 0.22 -1.80
CA THR A 784 26.38 1.30 -1.43
C THR A 784 27.67 1.28 -2.25
N SER A 785 27.77 0.43 -3.27
CA SER A 785 29.03 0.26 -4.01
C SER A 785 28.86 -0.12 -5.47
N ALA A 786 29.79 0.36 -6.27
CA ALA A 786 30.10 -0.17 -7.59
C ALA A 786 31.45 -0.90 -7.55
N THR A 787 31.65 -1.82 -8.49
CA THR A 787 32.91 -2.54 -8.72
C THR A 787 33.34 -2.38 -10.15
N ILE A 788 34.64 -2.25 -10.36
CA ILE A 788 35.27 -2.19 -11.68
C ILE A 788 36.05 -3.49 -11.88
N TRP A 789 35.79 -4.18 -12.98
CA TRP A 789 36.42 -5.47 -13.31
C TRP A 789 37.18 -5.38 -14.62
N GLU A 790 38.33 -6.06 -14.72
CA GLU A 790 39.04 -6.17 -16.00
C GLU A 790 38.49 -7.34 -16.84
N ALA A 791 38.21 -7.10 -18.12
CA ALA A 791 37.86 -8.13 -19.09
C ALA A 791 39.11 -8.84 -19.64
N ASN A 792 39.24 -10.13 -19.34
CA ASN A 792 40.31 -10.95 -19.88
C ASN A 792 40.11 -11.29 -21.37
N ASN A 793 41.14 -11.82 -22.01
CA ASN A 793 41.07 -12.28 -23.41
C ASN A 793 39.96 -13.32 -23.68
N ASP A 794 39.56 -14.12 -22.67
CA ASP A 794 38.46 -15.08 -22.78
C ASP A 794 37.10 -14.52 -22.31
N LEU A 795 37.06 -13.21 -22.02
CA LEU A 795 35.93 -12.44 -21.49
C LEU A 795 35.49 -12.85 -20.08
N THR A 796 36.33 -13.60 -19.35
CA THR A 796 36.17 -13.72 -17.90
C THR A 796 36.62 -12.44 -17.20
N LEU A 797 36.06 -12.15 -16.03
CA LEU A 797 36.35 -10.93 -15.28
C LEU A 797 37.31 -11.17 -14.12
N SER A 798 38.27 -10.26 -13.92
CA SER A 798 39.27 -10.34 -12.84
C SER A 798 39.57 -8.99 -12.19
N ASN A 799 40.33 -9.04 -11.08
CA ASN A 799 40.88 -7.87 -10.37
C ASN A 799 39.84 -6.79 -10.00
N PRO A 800 38.77 -7.13 -9.27
CA PRO A 800 37.74 -6.15 -8.93
C PRO A 800 38.26 -5.07 -7.99
N GLU A 801 38.04 -3.81 -8.35
CA GLU A 801 38.24 -2.64 -7.49
C GLU A 801 36.89 -2.07 -7.04
N ASN A 802 36.79 -1.59 -5.79
CA ASN A 802 35.51 -1.13 -5.23
C ASN A 802 35.44 0.40 -5.18
N LEU A 803 34.36 0.95 -5.72
CA LEU A 803 33.97 2.34 -5.55
C LEU A 803 32.82 2.40 -4.55
N TYR A 804 32.97 3.17 -3.49
CA TYR A 804 31.96 3.29 -2.45
C TYR A 804 31.19 4.59 -2.61
N ASN A 805 29.88 4.55 -2.40
CA ASN A 805 29.13 5.78 -2.17
C ASN A 805 29.54 6.37 -0.81
N TYR A 806 30.18 7.54 -0.85
CA TYR A 806 30.71 8.25 0.33
C TYR A 806 29.91 9.50 0.69
N THR A 807 28.73 9.68 0.10
CA THR A 807 27.84 10.81 0.41
C THR A 807 27.45 10.82 1.90
N PRO A 808 27.38 11.99 2.57
CA PRO A 808 26.98 12.04 3.98
C PRO A 808 25.50 11.68 4.20
N SER A 809 25.22 10.71 5.08
CA SER A 809 23.88 10.15 5.34
C SER A 809 22.88 11.07 6.08
N THR A 810 23.10 12.38 6.08
CA THR A 810 22.33 13.32 6.91
C THR A 810 20.93 13.61 6.38
N PHE A 811 20.66 13.31 5.10
CA PHE A 811 19.34 13.35 4.47
C PHE A 811 19.30 12.25 3.40
N GLY A 812 18.39 11.27 3.54
CA GLY A 812 18.28 10.16 2.58
C GLY A 812 19.26 8.99 2.82
N PHE A 813 19.21 7.99 1.93
CA PHE A 813 19.95 6.74 2.05
C PHE A 813 20.95 6.66 0.90
N ASN A 814 22.23 6.36 1.19
CA ASN A 814 23.31 6.14 0.21
C ASN A 814 23.09 4.90 -0.68
N ILE A 815 22.01 4.87 -1.46
CA ILE A 815 21.54 3.71 -2.22
C ILE A 815 21.76 3.94 -3.71
N LEU A 816 22.53 3.08 -4.35
CA LEU A 816 22.71 2.94 -5.80
C LEU A 816 21.64 1.99 -6.35
N ASP A 817 20.42 2.51 -6.58
CA ASP A 817 19.29 1.76 -7.16
C ASP A 817 19.18 1.96 -8.69
N SER A 818 20.30 2.28 -9.35
CA SER A 818 20.35 2.45 -10.80
C SER A 818 21.73 2.10 -11.35
N PRO A 819 21.84 1.35 -12.47
CA PRO A 819 23.13 0.96 -13.06
C PRO A 819 23.62 2.07 -14.01
N GLN A 820 23.60 3.31 -13.54
CA GLN A 820 23.86 4.50 -14.35
C GLN A 820 25.16 5.13 -13.89
N GLY A 821 26.00 5.50 -14.85
CA GLY A 821 27.27 6.17 -14.61
C GLY A 821 27.88 6.66 -15.91
N VAL A 822 28.80 7.61 -15.79
CA VAL A 822 29.49 8.21 -16.93
C VAL A 822 30.96 8.42 -16.59
N VAL A 823 31.83 8.22 -17.57
CA VAL A 823 33.25 8.59 -17.49
C VAL A 823 33.47 9.84 -18.34
N ALA A 824 33.95 10.90 -17.71
CA ALA A 824 34.27 12.16 -18.37
C ALA A 824 35.14 13.03 -17.46
N ASP A 825 36.01 13.84 -18.05
CA ASP A 825 36.68 14.99 -17.44
C ASP A 825 35.69 16.16 -17.36
N ILE A 826 34.98 16.26 -16.23
CA ILE A 826 33.86 17.19 -16.06
C ILE A 826 34.33 18.55 -15.54
N ASP A 827 35.40 18.57 -14.75
CA ASP A 827 35.94 19.79 -14.17
C ASP A 827 37.08 20.43 -15.01
N ASP A 828 37.42 19.83 -16.15
CA ASP A 828 38.42 20.26 -17.13
C ASP A 828 39.84 20.31 -16.51
N ASP A 829 40.14 19.41 -15.56
CA ASP A 829 41.45 19.29 -14.92
C ASP A 829 42.44 18.41 -15.70
N GLY A 830 41.95 17.68 -16.70
CA GLY A 830 42.72 16.78 -17.57
C GLY A 830 42.79 15.33 -17.09
N THR A 831 42.13 15.00 -15.98
CA THR A 831 41.85 13.66 -15.47
C THR A 831 40.42 13.30 -15.87
N ASN A 832 40.13 12.01 -16.07
CA ASN A 832 38.73 11.59 -16.21
C ASN A 832 38.23 11.12 -14.85
N GLU A 833 36.96 11.36 -14.57
CA GLU A 833 36.29 10.83 -13.40
C GLU A 833 35.17 9.87 -13.80
N ILE A 834 34.87 8.93 -12.91
CA ILE A 834 33.65 8.14 -12.99
C ILE A 834 32.60 8.68 -12.03
N TRP A 835 31.45 9.08 -12.59
CA TRP A 835 30.36 9.75 -11.89
C TRP A 835 29.17 8.82 -11.67
N PHE A 836 28.58 8.86 -10.48
CA PHE A 836 27.37 8.15 -10.08
C PHE A 836 26.36 9.07 -9.42
N VAL A 837 25.11 8.61 -9.35
CA VAL A 837 24.00 9.27 -8.66
C VAL A 837 23.28 8.24 -7.79
N ASP A 838 22.99 8.58 -6.54
CA ASP A 838 22.17 7.75 -5.65
C ASP A 838 20.67 8.12 -5.69
N VAL A 839 19.86 7.40 -4.92
CA VAL A 839 18.39 7.48 -4.95
C VAL A 839 17.85 8.84 -4.52
N ASP A 840 18.54 9.52 -3.61
CA ASP A 840 18.27 10.86 -3.10
C ASP A 840 18.89 11.97 -3.95
N GLY A 841 19.63 11.60 -5.00
CA GLY A 841 20.12 12.52 -6.01
C GLY A 841 21.47 13.15 -5.68
N ASP A 842 22.15 12.69 -4.64
CA ASP A 842 23.55 13.06 -4.42
C ASP A 842 24.40 12.50 -5.56
N ILE A 843 25.28 13.34 -6.06
CA ILE A 843 26.19 13.02 -7.15
C ILE A 843 27.57 12.84 -6.56
N PHE A 844 28.28 11.77 -6.90
CA PHE A 844 29.66 11.55 -6.46
C PHE A 844 30.56 10.99 -7.56
N SER A 845 31.84 11.34 -7.50
CA SER A 845 32.87 10.95 -8.46
C SER A 845 34.03 10.19 -7.82
N HIS A 846 34.75 9.45 -8.67
CA HIS A 846 36.10 8.96 -8.38
C HIS A 846 37.03 9.30 -9.55
N ASP A 847 38.19 9.91 -9.24
CA ASP A 847 39.28 10.17 -10.20
C ASP A 847 39.83 8.86 -10.75
N ILE A 848 40.17 8.85 -12.05
CA ILE A 848 40.92 7.79 -12.69
C ILE A 848 42.40 8.21 -12.77
N LEU A 849 43.17 7.92 -11.73
CA LEU A 849 44.57 8.38 -11.58
C LEU A 849 45.58 7.50 -12.34
N GLY A 850 45.12 6.40 -12.95
CA GLY A 850 45.91 5.44 -13.70
C GLY A 850 45.37 4.01 -13.55
N PRO A 851 46.11 3.00 -14.06
CA PRO A 851 45.60 1.64 -14.14
C PRO A 851 45.16 1.08 -12.79
N ASN A 852 43.88 0.72 -12.67
CA ASN A 852 43.24 0.26 -11.43
C ASN A 852 43.46 1.18 -10.20
N ASN A 853 43.61 2.49 -10.40
CA ASN A 853 43.86 3.45 -9.31
C ASN A 853 42.78 4.54 -9.30
N PHE A 854 41.73 4.28 -8.52
CA PHE A 854 40.59 5.18 -8.38
C PHE A 854 40.62 5.88 -7.02
N ASN A 855 40.43 7.20 -7.00
CA ASN A 855 40.40 7.96 -5.76
C ASN A 855 39.11 8.77 -5.63
N GLN A 856 38.55 8.83 -4.43
CA GLN A 856 37.39 9.69 -4.17
C GLN A 856 37.77 11.15 -4.37
N GLU A 857 36.91 11.89 -5.08
CA GLU A 857 37.23 13.24 -5.52
C GLU A 857 36.13 14.24 -5.11
N LEU A 858 35.01 14.28 -5.84
CA LEU A 858 33.92 15.24 -5.63
C LEU A 858 32.60 14.57 -5.26
N TYR A 859 31.85 15.21 -4.36
CA TYR A 859 30.43 14.93 -4.22
C TYR A 859 29.64 16.23 -4.14
N PHE A 860 28.42 16.20 -4.65
CA PHE A 860 27.48 17.31 -4.63
C PHE A 860 26.18 16.85 -3.96
N GLN A 861 25.81 17.56 -2.89
CA GLN A 861 24.50 17.42 -2.29
C GLN A 861 23.51 18.34 -2.98
N LEU A 862 22.38 17.77 -3.42
CA LEU A 862 21.34 18.50 -4.13
C LEU A 862 20.74 19.65 -3.30
N HIS A 863 20.88 19.61 -1.97
CA HIS A 863 20.42 20.65 -1.04
C HIS A 863 21.42 21.78 -0.76
N SER A 864 22.67 21.69 -1.22
CA SER A 864 23.73 22.69 -0.94
C SER A 864 24.01 23.63 -2.14
N LEU A 865 22.96 24.02 -2.86
CA LEU A 865 23.04 24.73 -4.13
C LEU A 865 23.15 26.25 -3.98
N ASP A 866 24.28 26.74 -3.47
CA ASP A 866 24.59 28.17 -3.62
C ASP A 866 25.51 28.48 -4.81
N HIS A 867 26.39 27.57 -5.30
CA HIS A 867 27.48 27.99 -6.21
C HIS A 867 27.93 27.07 -7.38
N LEU A 868 27.20 26.03 -7.80
CA LEU A 868 27.71 25.03 -8.77
C LEU A 868 26.88 24.83 -10.06
N HIS A 869 26.22 25.88 -10.55
CA HIS A 869 25.29 25.81 -11.68
C HIS A 869 25.92 25.36 -13.03
N SER A 870 27.21 25.66 -13.29
CA SER A 870 27.84 25.35 -14.58
C SER A 870 28.36 23.92 -14.69
N LEU A 871 28.95 23.38 -13.63
CA LEU A 871 29.48 22.01 -13.61
C LEU A 871 28.33 20.99 -13.68
N MET A 872 27.27 21.24 -12.91
CA MET A 872 26.09 20.38 -12.86
C MET A 872 25.36 20.30 -14.20
N GLN A 873 25.32 21.39 -14.97
CA GLN A 873 24.72 21.39 -16.30
C GLN A 873 25.51 20.54 -17.30
N VAL A 874 26.85 20.48 -17.17
CA VAL A 874 27.71 19.59 -17.97
C VAL A 874 27.51 18.14 -17.55
N ILE A 875 27.50 17.86 -16.23
CA ILE A 875 27.19 16.54 -15.68
C ILE A 875 25.86 16.03 -16.21
N ILE A 876 24.79 16.80 -16.07
CA ILE A 876 23.44 16.46 -16.53
C ILE A 876 23.40 16.27 -18.06
N THR A 877 24.18 17.04 -18.82
CA THR A 877 24.22 16.89 -20.28
C THR A 877 24.91 15.60 -20.69
N GLU A 878 26.06 15.26 -20.10
CA GLU A 878 26.78 14.02 -20.40
C GLU A 878 26.02 12.79 -19.87
N MET A 879 25.43 12.89 -18.68
CA MET A 879 24.52 11.90 -18.11
C MET A 879 23.24 11.72 -18.93
N GLY A 880 22.69 12.81 -19.48
CA GLY A 880 21.49 12.80 -20.32
C GLY A 880 21.72 12.14 -21.69
N LYS A 881 22.95 12.12 -22.21
CA LYS A 881 23.30 11.36 -23.42
C LYS A 881 23.17 9.85 -23.22
N ARG A 882 23.30 9.36 -21.98
CA ARG A 882 23.12 7.93 -21.61
C ARG A 882 21.69 7.55 -21.13
N ASN A 883 20.65 8.20 -21.71
CA ASN A 883 19.21 8.08 -21.38
C ASN A 883 18.86 7.95 -19.88
N LEU A 884 19.22 8.96 -19.10
CA LEU A 884 18.63 9.15 -17.77
C LEU A 884 17.22 9.77 -17.85
N GLN A 885 16.24 9.04 -18.42
CA GLN A 885 14.82 9.44 -18.35
C GLN A 885 14.25 9.40 -16.90
N SER A 886 14.91 8.69 -15.98
CA SER A 886 14.46 8.55 -14.58
C SER A 886 14.86 9.71 -13.67
N PHE A 887 15.75 10.60 -14.09
CA PHE A 887 16.31 11.68 -13.26
C PHE A 887 15.30 12.77 -12.88
N PHE A 888 14.24 12.96 -13.67
CA PHE A 888 13.26 14.03 -13.47
C PHE A 888 11.90 13.55 -12.93
N VAL A 889 11.74 12.24 -12.67
CA VAL A 889 10.43 11.62 -12.37
C VAL A 889 10.32 11.10 -10.93
N ARG A 890 11.42 10.95 -10.19
CA ARG A 890 11.39 10.58 -8.77
C ARG A 890 11.56 11.81 -7.89
#